data_AF-A0A917CP41-F1
#
_entry.id   AF-A0A917CP41-F1
#
_cell.length_a   1.000
_cell.length_b   1.000
_cell.length_c   1.000
_cell.angle_alpha   90.00
_cell.angle_beta   90.00
_cell.angle_gamma   90.00
#
_symmetry.space_group_name_H-M   'P 1'
#
loop_
_entity.id
_entity.type
_entity.pdbx_description
1 polymer ?
#
loop_
_entity_poly.entity_id
_entity_poly.type
_entity_poly.pdbx_seq_one_letter_code
_entity_poly.pdbx_strand_id
1 'polypeptide(L)'
;MAGVGFELRKLFRDQGLISQAKAYAYSSITTIGPMVLCMVLIVAMQWMMSAAGSSFLERELFLATAVYSFIFSVLLTGGLSMVLTRFIADMMFLKKYEHLLSSYYGALSVCLPMGLLVAWLFLRGVSAGLGYKLSAYLFFAELIIIWIQAVYLSALKDYMRIVRHFTIGITITFTCAWGLLHYSPLQGTTAVLVAMNIGFFFILVMSGRHFEQMFPPKDSRLYFQFFAYFRKYPALFFIGTFFYAGVYIHSFIYWFGPLDFIVADRYAISPFYDLPVFYAYLTVIPTLVTFVVSVETSFYEKFRDYYAHILNNGTLQDVMNAKQNMQRTLMQEISFIMELQLLFSLISLAIGIKALPAIGFTPTQLDTFNILVLGYYLFIIQFVVLLLMLYFDDRKGVILISGLFVGLNAGLTLWTMNAGYHGLGIFIAGFITLACALGRLLYYVRNIDYYTFCAQPITLQPKRRFWRRWLPKSASVLAVFMLLTACQAEENAPLEMVRPEEQIGTEADPSSEVKLVEDKRLYERDTNDSLITLYVTVLPDKNDSNERVTWYSLNRITERSNSDELRAIVQEGVPDGSGPADGQFGYGTTSPNAKIGLRGNTSRYAAQKSYKIRLDDQAGLWRDQQVLNLNKHPYDFSRIRNKISFDLFKNMSDMTSLRTQFVHLYVRDLSEGGNDAAPFEDYGLYTHVEQPNKMFLRTHWLDPNGQMYKAAQFEFLRYPDELKLQSDPDYDKAAFETVLEIDGREDHEKLLRMLDDVNDETISFDEVFKRHFDLDNYLTWLASNILMDNMDTNSQNFILYSPLNAEKWFFLPWDYDGGWGFYDDVPFIDRGTAPWQYGVSNYWGVTLHKRFLRNPDNVELLGNKIVELAEQLNEERIRGMVDSYRAVITPFLNRAPDINFLTEPVAQLDEELDSFASIPAARKASFFEQLEKPMPIYLGVPSAASGRLQFQWDLSYDFQKDDLYYDWAIASDPAFLNILQSAEGLTGTTYDIDPLPPGDYFWRILIRDSKGNEQIPFDSYEDESGDHYHGVSRFKVE
;
A
#
# COMPACT_ATOMS: atom_id res chain seq x y z
N MET A 1 3.96 -1.85 -16.27
CA MET A 1 5.01 -2.75 -15.76
C MET A 1 5.24 -2.58 -14.27
N ALA A 2 5.23 -1.35 -13.71
CA ALA A 2 5.38 -1.11 -12.25
C ALA A 2 4.39 -1.91 -11.38
N GLY A 3 4.86 -2.99 -10.74
CA GLY A 3 3.98 -3.86 -9.96
C GLY A 3 4.63 -4.94 -9.10
N VAL A 4 5.69 -5.61 -9.58
CA VAL A 4 6.39 -6.67 -8.81
C VAL A 4 7.57 -6.13 -8.01
N GLY A 5 7.95 -4.86 -8.23
CA GLY A 5 9.15 -4.27 -7.66
C GLY A 5 9.30 -4.47 -6.14
N PHE A 6 8.22 -4.43 -5.35
CA PHE A 6 8.31 -4.65 -3.89
C PHE A 6 8.66 -6.09 -3.51
N GLU A 7 8.06 -7.09 -4.15
CA GLU A 7 8.36 -8.51 -3.94
C GLU A 7 9.78 -8.86 -4.41
N LEU A 8 10.17 -8.35 -5.58
CA LEU A 8 11.51 -8.52 -6.13
C LEU A 8 12.57 -7.85 -5.24
N ARG A 9 12.32 -6.61 -4.77
CA ARG A 9 13.22 -5.90 -3.86
C ARG A 9 13.42 -6.65 -2.55
N LYS A 10 12.36 -7.25 -1.98
CA LYS A 10 12.46 -8.07 -0.77
C LYS A 10 13.38 -9.28 -0.98
N LEU A 11 13.26 -9.95 -2.14
CA LEU A 11 14.08 -11.11 -2.48
C LEU A 11 15.54 -10.76 -2.83
N PHE A 12 15.79 -9.58 -3.42
CA PHE A 12 17.14 -9.09 -3.73
C PHE A 12 17.83 -8.38 -2.53
N ARG A 13 17.15 -8.20 -1.40
CA ARG A 13 17.69 -7.56 -0.18
C ARG A 13 18.64 -8.49 0.60
N ASP A 14 18.45 -9.79 0.50
CA ASP A 14 19.26 -10.78 1.21
C ASP A 14 20.62 -11.00 0.52
N GLN A 15 21.71 -10.88 1.29
CA GLN A 15 23.07 -11.07 0.77
C GLN A 15 23.41 -12.56 0.65
N GLY A 16 23.84 -13.01 -0.55
CA GLY A 16 24.33 -14.37 -0.79
C GLY A 16 23.93 -14.95 -2.15
N LEU A 17 24.76 -15.83 -2.71
CA LEU A 17 24.55 -16.43 -4.04
C LEU A 17 23.24 -17.22 -4.15
N ILE A 18 22.82 -17.90 -3.08
CA ILE A 18 21.58 -18.70 -3.04
C ILE A 18 20.34 -17.79 -3.01
N SER A 19 20.37 -16.69 -2.24
CA SER A 19 19.27 -15.74 -2.18
C SER A 19 19.08 -15.00 -3.51
N GLN A 20 20.20 -14.61 -4.15
CA GLN A 20 20.17 -14.08 -5.52
C GLN A 20 19.62 -15.10 -6.52
N ALA A 21 20.04 -16.38 -6.45
CA ALA A 21 19.49 -17.43 -7.30
C ALA A 21 17.98 -17.63 -7.11
N LYS A 22 17.49 -17.57 -5.86
CA LYS A 22 16.04 -17.62 -5.55
C LYS A 22 15.30 -16.42 -6.10
N ALA A 23 15.84 -15.21 -5.97
CA ALA A 23 15.26 -13.98 -6.51
C ALA A 23 15.16 -14.03 -8.04
N TYR A 24 16.23 -14.47 -8.72
CA TYR A 24 16.21 -14.68 -10.17
C TYR A 24 15.26 -15.80 -10.60
N ALA A 25 15.14 -16.89 -9.83
CA ALA A 25 14.20 -17.97 -10.11
C ALA A 25 12.73 -17.47 -10.00
N TYR A 26 12.40 -16.74 -8.93
CA TYR A 26 11.07 -16.15 -8.76
C TYR A 26 10.75 -15.13 -9.87
N SER A 27 11.71 -14.28 -10.22
CA SER A 27 11.60 -13.32 -11.34
C SER A 27 11.36 -14.03 -12.68
N SER A 28 12.04 -15.15 -12.90
CA SER A 28 11.88 -15.96 -14.11
C SER A 28 10.48 -16.57 -14.19
N ILE A 29 10.00 -17.17 -13.09
CA ILE A 29 8.69 -17.81 -13.03
C ILE A 29 7.58 -16.78 -13.22
N THR A 30 7.68 -15.60 -12.61
CA THR A 30 6.67 -14.53 -12.76
C THR A 30 6.67 -13.89 -14.15
N THR A 31 7.83 -13.71 -14.79
CA THR A 31 7.96 -12.97 -16.06
C THR A 31 7.70 -13.83 -17.29
N ILE A 32 8.28 -15.04 -17.34
CA ILE A 32 8.22 -15.92 -18.52
C ILE A 32 7.59 -17.29 -18.24
N GLY A 33 7.15 -17.55 -17.00
CA GLY A 33 6.57 -18.83 -16.59
C GLY A 33 5.47 -19.34 -17.53
N PRO A 34 4.43 -18.55 -17.85
CA PRO A 34 3.37 -18.98 -18.77
C PRO A 34 3.90 -19.37 -20.16
N MET A 35 4.87 -18.62 -20.69
CA MET A 35 5.49 -18.92 -21.98
C MET A 35 6.27 -20.24 -21.95
N VAL A 36 7.12 -20.44 -20.95
CA VAL A 36 7.91 -21.68 -20.78
C VAL A 36 7.00 -22.88 -20.61
N LEU A 37 5.95 -22.73 -19.80
CA LEU A 37 4.93 -23.75 -19.58
C LEU A 37 4.22 -24.14 -20.90
N CYS A 38 3.84 -23.17 -21.74
CA CYS A 38 3.29 -23.45 -23.06
C CYS A 38 4.29 -24.11 -24.02
N MET A 39 5.58 -23.75 -23.97
CA MET A 39 6.63 -24.42 -24.77
C MET A 39 6.79 -25.89 -24.36
N VAL A 40 6.84 -26.16 -23.06
CA VAL A 40 6.88 -27.53 -22.51
C VAL A 40 5.64 -28.31 -22.95
N LEU A 41 4.45 -27.69 -22.91
CA LEU A 41 3.22 -28.29 -23.38
C LEU A 41 3.32 -28.75 -24.84
N ILE A 42 3.77 -27.89 -25.77
CA ILE A 42 3.87 -28.23 -27.20
C ILE A 42 4.81 -29.43 -27.41
N VAL A 43 5.97 -29.43 -26.78
CA VAL A 43 6.96 -30.53 -26.88
C VAL A 43 6.39 -31.83 -26.30
N ALA A 44 5.75 -31.76 -25.14
CA ALA A 44 5.16 -32.93 -24.49
C ALA A 44 3.96 -33.48 -25.28
N MET A 45 3.13 -32.63 -25.88
CA MET A 45 2.06 -33.06 -26.78
C MET A 45 2.60 -33.79 -28.01
N GLN A 46 3.67 -33.28 -28.64
CA GLN A 46 4.35 -33.94 -29.76
C GLN A 46 4.87 -35.34 -29.37
N TRP A 47 5.46 -35.46 -28.19
CA TRP A 47 5.94 -36.73 -27.66
C TRP A 47 4.78 -37.70 -27.38
N MET A 48 3.69 -37.25 -26.75
CA MET A 48 2.52 -38.07 -26.47
C MET A 48 1.83 -38.57 -27.75
N MET A 49 1.69 -37.71 -28.77
CA MET A 49 1.18 -38.12 -30.09
C MET A 49 2.05 -39.21 -30.72
N SER A 50 3.38 -39.06 -30.63
CA SER A 50 4.31 -40.08 -31.11
C SER A 50 4.19 -41.39 -30.34
N ALA A 51 4.06 -41.34 -29.02
CA ALA A 51 3.91 -42.52 -28.16
C ALA A 51 2.58 -43.25 -28.39
N ALA A 52 1.52 -42.50 -28.73
CA ALA A 52 0.21 -43.04 -29.09
C ALA A 52 0.12 -43.53 -30.56
N GLY A 53 1.22 -43.49 -31.32
CA GLY A 53 1.27 -43.99 -32.70
C GLY A 53 0.68 -43.04 -33.76
N SER A 54 0.52 -41.74 -33.46
CA SER A 54 0.08 -40.74 -34.45
C SER A 54 1.09 -40.58 -35.57
N SER A 55 0.60 -40.36 -36.79
CA SER A 55 1.46 -40.22 -37.97
C SER A 55 2.31 -38.95 -37.94
N PHE A 56 3.36 -38.90 -38.76
CA PHE A 56 4.18 -37.70 -38.92
C PHE A 56 3.35 -36.49 -39.42
N LEU A 57 2.49 -36.70 -40.43
CA LEU A 57 1.64 -35.64 -40.99
C LEU A 57 0.66 -35.07 -39.96
N GLU A 58 0.12 -35.89 -39.06
CA GLU A 58 -0.75 -35.42 -37.97
C GLU A 58 0.00 -34.56 -36.95
N ARG A 59 1.24 -34.94 -36.62
CA ARG A 59 2.11 -34.18 -35.73
C ARG A 59 2.55 -32.84 -36.33
N GLU A 60 2.87 -32.83 -37.62
CA GLU A 60 3.18 -31.60 -38.36
C GLU A 60 1.94 -30.70 -38.47
N LEU A 61 0.76 -31.27 -38.72
CA LEU A 61 -0.49 -30.51 -38.74
C LEU A 61 -0.78 -29.88 -37.37
N PHE A 62 -0.57 -30.61 -36.28
CA PHE A 62 -0.71 -30.06 -34.92
C PHE A 62 0.26 -28.89 -34.70
N LEU A 63 1.54 -29.08 -35.00
CA LEU A 63 2.57 -28.04 -34.83
C LEU A 63 2.26 -26.79 -35.65
N ALA A 64 1.95 -26.97 -36.93
CA ALA A 64 1.60 -25.87 -37.84
C ALA A 64 0.36 -25.11 -37.34
N THR A 65 -0.65 -25.83 -36.85
CA THR A 65 -1.86 -25.22 -36.26
C THR A 65 -1.52 -24.38 -35.04
N ALA A 66 -0.71 -24.90 -34.13
CA ALA A 66 -0.34 -24.21 -32.90
C ALA A 66 0.49 -22.95 -33.20
N VAL A 67 1.49 -23.06 -34.09
CA VAL A 67 2.34 -21.95 -34.53
C VAL A 67 1.53 -20.86 -35.20
N TYR A 68 0.67 -21.20 -36.16
CA TYR A 68 -0.18 -20.23 -36.84
C TYR A 68 -1.14 -19.57 -35.85
N SER A 69 -1.80 -20.35 -35.00
CA SER A 69 -2.78 -19.80 -34.06
C SER A 69 -2.11 -18.82 -33.10
N PHE A 70 -0.91 -19.14 -32.60
CA PHE A 70 -0.13 -18.26 -31.74
C PHE A 70 0.29 -16.97 -32.46
N ILE A 71 0.93 -17.09 -33.63
CA ILE A 71 1.48 -15.95 -34.38
C ILE A 71 0.37 -14.99 -34.83
N PHE A 72 -0.70 -15.51 -35.45
CA PHE A 72 -1.74 -14.65 -35.98
C PHE A 72 -2.63 -14.06 -34.90
N SER A 73 -2.85 -14.73 -33.76
CA SER A 73 -3.63 -14.17 -32.65
C SER A 73 -2.89 -13.04 -31.94
N VAL A 74 -1.56 -13.16 -31.76
CA VAL A 74 -0.75 -12.08 -31.18
C VAL A 74 -0.58 -10.90 -32.14
N LEU A 75 -0.42 -11.15 -33.44
CA LEU A 75 -0.37 -10.08 -34.46
C LEU A 75 -1.69 -9.30 -34.54
N LEU A 76 -2.83 -10.01 -34.46
CA LEU A 76 -4.16 -9.41 -34.47
C LEU A 76 -4.39 -8.49 -33.26
N THR A 77 -3.98 -8.94 -32.07
CA THR A 77 -4.26 -8.24 -30.82
C THR A 77 -3.18 -7.21 -30.45
N GLY A 78 -1.95 -7.37 -30.90
CA GLY A 78 -0.79 -6.63 -30.41
C GLY A 78 -0.87 -5.11 -30.51
N GLY A 79 -1.44 -4.58 -31.60
CA GLY A 79 -1.66 -3.14 -31.74
C GLY A 79 -2.68 -2.62 -30.72
N LEU A 80 -3.79 -3.33 -30.53
CA LEU A 80 -4.81 -2.96 -29.54
C LEU A 80 -4.26 -3.12 -28.11
N SER A 81 -3.48 -4.17 -27.82
CA SER A 81 -2.86 -4.41 -26.52
C SER A 81 -2.02 -3.22 -26.04
N MET A 82 -1.28 -2.56 -26.94
CA MET A 82 -0.51 -1.35 -26.59
C MET A 82 -1.40 -0.15 -26.24
N VAL A 83 -2.52 0.02 -26.95
CA VAL A 83 -3.50 1.07 -26.66
C VAL A 83 -4.19 0.81 -25.32
N LEU A 84 -4.64 -0.43 -25.08
CA LEU A 84 -5.28 -0.85 -23.84
C LEU A 84 -4.33 -0.71 -22.65
N THR A 85 -3.05 -1.08 -22.80
CA THR A 85 -2.04 -0.91 -21.75
C THR A 85 -1.96 0.55 -21.28
N ARG A 86 -1.97 1.52 -22.21
CA ARG A 86 -1.96 2.94 -21.85
C ARG A 86 -3.30 3.40 -21.25
N PHE A 87 -4.41 2.94 -21.80
CA PHE A 87 -5.74 3.23 -21.27
C PHE A 87 -5.88 2.75 -19.82
N ILE A 88 -5.50 1.50 -19.55
CA ILE A 88 -5.53 0.90 -18.21
C ILE A 88 -4.61 1.66 -17.26
N ALA A 89 -3.40 2.01 -17.69
CA ALA A 89 -2.48 2.82 -16.87
C ALA A 89 -3.08 4.18 -16.49
N ASP A 90 -3.71 4.89 -17.44
CA ASP A 90 -4.37 6.17 -17.17
C ASP A 90 -5.60 5.99 -16.25
N MET A 91 -6.41 4.96 -16.45
CA MET A 91 -7.60 4.72 -15.60
C MET A 91 -7.22 4.32 -14.19
N MET A 92 -6.17 3.51 -14.01
CA MET A 92 -5.61 3.21 -12.68
C MET A 92 -5.03 4.47 -12.02
N PHE A 93 -4.30 5.29 -12.78
CA PHE A 93 -3.75 6.54 -12.27
C PHE A 93 -4.87 7.51 -11.82
N LEU A 94 -5.94 7.62 -12.61
CA LEU A 94 -7.12 8.44 -12.30
C LEU A 94 -8.10 7.77 -11.32
N LYS A 95 -7.77 6.59 -10.78
CA LYS A 95 -8.62 5.80 -9.87
C LYS A 95 -10.01 5.44 -10.42
N LYS A 96 -10.18 5.38 -11.75
CA LYS A 96 -11.45 5.03 -12.44
C LYS A 96 -11.52 3.54 -12.78
N TYR A 97 -11.52 2.69 -11.75
CA TYR A 97 -11.45 1.23 -11.91
C TYR A 97 -12.68 0.61 -12.59
N GLU A 98 -13.83 1.29 -12.52
CA GLU A 98 -15.10 0.87 -13.14
C GLU A 98 -15.03 0.76 -14.69
N HIS A 99 -14.07 1.42 -15.33
CA HIS A 99 -13.87 1.35 -16.78
C HIS A 99 -13.02 0.14 -17.22
N LEU A 100 -12.36 -0.55 -16.29
CA LEU A 100 -11.44 -1.64 -16.63
C LEU A 100 -12.19 -2.87 -17.14
N LEU A 101 -13.18 -3.36 -16.40
CA LEU A 101 -13.98 -4.52 -16.80
C LEU A 101 -14.80 -4.27 -18.07
N SER A 102 -15.40 -3.07 -18.20
CA SER A 102 -16.16 -2.68 -19.39
C SER A 102 -15.26 -2.57 -20.64
N SER A 103 -14.07 -1.97 -20.53
CA SER A 103 -13.11 -1.92 -21.64
C SER A 103 -12.59 -3.31 -22.06
N TYR A 104 -12.49 -4.26 -21.13
CA TYR A 104 -12.10 -5.65 -21.44
C TYR A 104 -13.13 -6.32 -22.36
N TYR A 105 -14.41 -6.30 -21.98
CA TYR A 105 -15.47 -6.84 -22.84
C TYR A 105 -15.60 -6.05 -24.16
N GLY A 106 -15.41 -4.73 -24.12
CA GLY A 106 -15.36 -3.90 -25.31
C GLY A 106 -14.26 -4.32 -26.29
N ALA A 107 -13.04 -4.55 -25.79
CA ALA A 107 -11.92 -5.04 -26.60
C ALA A 107 -12.19 -6.43 -27.19
N LEU A 108 -12.77 -7.34 -26.41
CA LEU A 108 -13.15 -8.68 -26.90
C LEU A 108 -14.21 -8.62 -27.98
N SER A 109 -15.23 -7.75 -27.83
CA SER A 109 -16.29 -7.57 -28.83
C SER A 109 -15.79 -7.07 -30.18
N VAL A 110 -14.59 -6.50 -30.23
CA VAL A 110 -13.92 -6.06 -31.47
C VAL A 110 -12.99 -7.15 -32.01
N CYS A 111 -12.09 -7.68 -31.17
CA CYS A 111 -11.06 -8.62 -31.59
C CYS A 111 -11.61 -10.00 -31.95
N LEU A 112 -12.59 -10.51 -31.20
CA LEU A 112 -13.12 -11.86 -31.43
C LEU A 112 -13.82 -11.96 -32.79
N PRO A 113 -14.83 -11.14 -33.14
CA PRO A 113 -15.48 -11.27 -34.44
C PRO A 113 -14.50 -11.12 -35.62
N MET A 114 -13.55 -10.20 -35.51
CA MET A 114 -12.50 -10.01 -36.51
C MET A 114 -11.62 -11.24 -36.67
N GLY A 115 -11.10 -11.78 -35.56
CA GLY A 115 -10.25 -12.97 -35.57
C GLY A 115 -10.99 -14.21 -36.05
N LEU A 116 -12.21 -14.40 -35.58
CA LEU A 116 -13.10 -15.49 -35.97
C LEU A 116 -13.45 -15.45 -37.46
N LEU A 117 -13.62 -14.26 -38.06
CA LEU A 117 -13.82 -14.14 -39.51
C LEU A 117 -12.56 -14.57 -40.28
N VAL A 118 -11.39 -14.10 -39.87
CA VAL A 118 -10.10 -14.44 -40.51
C VAL A 118 -9.81 -15.94 -40.40
N ALA A 119 -10.01 -16.52 -39.22
CA ALA A 119 -9.82 -17.95 -38.99
C ALA A 119 -10.76 -18.80 -39.85
N TRP A 120 -12.04 -18.41 -39.97
CA TRP A 120 -13.00 -19.12 -40.83
C TRP A 120 -12.60 -19.06 -42.31
N LEU A 121 -12.19 -17.88 -42.80
CA LEU A 121 -11.75 -17.69 -44.19
C LEU A 121 -10.51 -18.54 -44.54
N PHE A 122 -9.64 -18.78 -43.57
CA PHE A 122 -8.45 -19.61 -43.71
C PHE A 122 -8.81 -21.12 -43.62
N LEU A 123 -9.47 -21.54 -42.53
CA LEU A 123 -9.76 -22.95 -42.22
C LEU A 123 -10.70 -23.63 -43.22
N ARG A 124 -11.58 -22.88 -43.92
CA ARG A 124 -12.41 -23.45 -44.99
C ARG A 124 -11.57 -24.09 -46.09
N GLY A 125 -10.37 -23.57 -46.34
CA GLY A 125 -9.46 -24.06 -47.36
C GLY A 125 -8.55 -25.19 -46.93
N VAL A 126 -8.52 -25.57 -45.64
CA VAL A 126 -7.64 -26.61 -45.08
C VAL A 126 -8.23 -27.99 -45.35
N SER A 127 -7.40 -28.94 -45.80
CA SER A 127 -7.78 -30.32 -46.11
C SER A 127 -7.84 -31.20 -44.85
N ALA A 128 -8.78 -30.92 -43.93
CA ALA A 128 -8.95 -31.66 -42.68
C ALA A 128 -10.41 -31.84 -42.28
N GLY A 129 -10.67 -32.77 -41.35
CA GLY A 129 -12.01 -33.08 -40.85
C GLY A 129 -12.66 -31.92 -40.08
N LEU A 130 -14.00 -31.95 -39.96
CA LEU A 130 -14.77 -30.91 -39.28
C LEU A 130 -14.36 -30.71 -37.81
N GLY A 131 -14.12 -31.82 -37.08
CA GLY A 131 -13.70 -31.78 -35.69
C GLY A 131 -12.36 -31.05 -35.47
N TYR A 132 -11.39 -31.29 -36.34
CA TYR A 132 -10.12 -30.54 -36.34
C TYR A 132 -10.36 -29.04 -36.61
N LYS A 133 -11.15 -28.70 -37.64
CA LYS A 133 -11.41 -27.30 -38.01
C LYS A 133 -12.08 -26.54 -36.87
N LEU A 134 -13.08 -27.14 -36.22
CA LEU A 134 -13.73 -26.54 -35.04
C LEU A 134 -12.75 -26.37 -33.88
N SER A 135 -11.90 -27.37 -33.63
CA SER A 135 -10.91 -27.32 -32.54
C SER A 135 -9.84 -26.25 -32.78
N ALA A 136 -9.34 -26.11 -34.03
CA ALA A 136 -8.41 -25.06 -34.41
C ALA A 136 -9.05 -23.66 -34.34
N TYR A 137 -10.33 -23.56 -34.71
CA TYR A 137 -11.10 -22.33 -34.62
C TYR A 137 -11.30 -21.85 -33.18
N LEU A 138 -11.67 -22.77 -32.28
CA LEU A 138 -11.80 -22.50 -30.85
C LEU A 138 -10.45 -22.12 -30.23
N PHE A 139 -9.39 -22.85 -30.56
CA PHE A 139 -8.06 -22.59 -30.01
C PHE A 139 -7.56 -21.18 -30.38
N PHE A 140 -7.81 -20.76 -31.62
CA PHE A 140 -7.53 -19.39 -32.05
C PHE A 140 -8.34 -18.35 -31.27
N ALA A 141 -9.63 -18.62 -31.01
CA ALA A 141 -10.49 -17.74 -30.23
C ALA A 141 -10.00 -17.61 -28.78
N GLU A 142 -9.65 -18.73 -28.14
CA GLU A 142 -9.15 -18.76 -26.77
C GLU A 142 -7.85 -17.97 -26.63
N LEU A 143 -6.93 -18.10 -27.59
CA LEU A 143 -5.69 -17.31 -27.60
C LEU A 143 -5.96 -15.80 -27.69
N ILE A 144 -6.91 -15.36 -28.52
CA ILE A 144 -7.30 -13.93 -28.58
C ILE A 144 -7.76 -13.43 -27.20
N ILE A 145 -8.58 -14.23 -26.50
CA ILE A 145 -9.06 -13.87 -25.16
C ILE A 145 -7.88 -13.82 -24.19
N ILE A 146 -7.01 -14.83 -24.19
CA ILE A 146 -5.82 -14.89 -23.32
C ILE A 146 -4.92 -13.66 -23.54
N TRP A 147 -4.66 -13.26 -24.79
CA TRP A 147 -3.81 -12.10 -25.07
C TRP A 147 -4.37 -10.80 -24.52
N ILE A 148 -5.67 -10.55 -24.75
CA ILE A 148 -6.33 -9.36 -24.21
C ILE A 148 -6.37 -9.43 -22.69
N GLN A 149 -6.75 -10.57 -22.12
CA GLN A 149 -6.85 -10.78 -20.69
C GLN A 149 -5.50 -10.60 -19.98
N ALA A 150 -4.40 -11.06 -20.58
CA ALA A 150 -3.05 -10.89 -20.03
C ALA A 150 -2.69 -9.41 -19.83
N VAL A 151 -3.13 -8.51 -20.71
CA VAL A 151 -2.94 -7.06 -20.55
C VAL A 151 -3.58 -6.57 -19.24
N TYR A 152 -4.80 -7.02 -18.95
CA TYR A 152 -5.52 -6.64 -17.73
C TYR A 152 -4.99 -7.34 -16.47
N LEU A 153 -4.64 -8.63 -16.57
CA LEU A 153 -4.03 -9.37 -15.44
C LEU A 153 -2.68 -8.77 -15.03
N SER A 154 -1.92 -8.21 -15.99
CA SER A 154 -0.68 -7.50 -15.67
C SER A 154 -0.88 -6.25 -14.79
N ALA A 155 -2.11 -5.72 -14.73
CA ALA A 155 -2.47 -4.61 -13.86
C ALA A 155 -2.83 -5.05 -12.43
N LEU A 156 -3.24 -6.31 -12.23
CA LEU A 156 -3.63 -6.87 -10.92
C LEU A 156 -2.45 -7.15 -10.00
N LYS A 157 -1.25 -7.28 -10.55
CA LYS A 157 0.02 -7.52 -9.82
C LYS A 157 0.10 -8.86 -9.06
N ASP A 158 -0.83 -9.79 -9.25
CA ASP A 158 -0.79 -11.16 -8.68
C ASP A 158 -0.25 -12.18 -9.71
N TYR A 159 1.05 -12.11 -10.00
CA TYR A 159 1.67 -12.93 -11.06
C TYR A 159 1.77 -14.42 -10.71
N MET A 160 1.86 -14.77 -9.42
CA MET A 160 1.91 -16.17 -8.99
C MET A 160 0.59 -16.90 -9.17
N ARG A 161 -0.53 -16.20 -9.01
CA ARG A 161 -1.83 -16.75 -9.35
C ARG A 161 -1.98 -17.03 -10.84
N ILE A 162 -1.46 -16.15 -11.71
CA ILE A 162 -1.45 -16.37 -13.17
C ILE A 162 -0.68 -17.65 -13.50
N VAL A 163 0.56 -17.80 -12.98
CA VAL A 163 1.36 -19.01 -13.21
C VAL A 163 0.63 -20.26 -12.74
N ARG A 164 -0.01 -20.21 -11.56
CA ARG A 164 -0.79 -21.33 -11.03
C ARG A 164 -1.93 -21.73 -11.96
N HIS A 165 -2.67 -20.77 -12.53
CA HIS A 165 -3.74 -21.06 -13.49
C HIS A 165 -3.20 -21.78 -14.73
N PHE A 166 -2.06 -21.32 -15.28
CA PHE A 166 -1.40 -21.98 -16.41
C PHE A 166 -0.93 -23.39 -16.08
N THR A 167 -0.31 -23.60 -14.91
CA THR A 167 0.10 -24.94 -14.45
C THR A 167 -1.08 -25.89 -14.36
N ILE A 168 -2.18 -25.47 -13.72
CA ILE A 168 -3.42 -26.28 -13.60
C ILE A 168 -3.99 -26.60 -14.99
N GLY A 169 -4.12 -25.61 -15.87
CA GLY A 169 -4.65 -25.81 -17.22
C GLY A 169 -3.81 -26.76 -18.06
N ILE A 170 -2.49 -26.72 -17.91
CA ILE A 170 -1.56 -27.61 -18.61
C ILE A 170 -1.65 -29.04 -18.04
N THR A 171 -1.75 -29.20 -16.72
CA THR A 171 -1.99 -30.51 -16.11
C THR A 171 -3.31 -31.13 -16.61
N ILE A 172 -4.38 -30.33 -16.71
CA ILE A 172 -5.66 -30.76 -17.30
C ILE A 172 -5.49 -31.14 -18.77
N THR A 173 -4.71 -30.36 -19.53
CA THR A 173 -4.41 -30.67 -20.93
C THR A 173 -3.73 -32.03 -21.06
N PHE A 174 -2.72 -32.32 -20.22
CA PHE A 174 -2.01 -33.61 -20.23
C PHE A 174 -2.95 -34.78 -19.93
N THR A 175 -3.77 -34.67 -18.88
CA THR A 175 -4.68 -35.75 -18.50
C THR A 175 -5.76 -35.99 -19.55
N CYS A 176 -6.33 -34.91 -20.11
CA CYS A 176 -7.30 -35.01 -21.20
C CYS A 176 -6.67 -35.56 -22.49
N ALA A 177 -5.48 -35.13 -22.86
CA ALA A 177 -4.79 -35.60 -24.07
C ALA A 177 -4.46 -37.09 -23.96
N TRP A 178 -3.97 -37.54 -22.80
CA TRP A 178 -3.71 -38.96 -22.55
C TRP A 178 -4.99 -39.79 -22.69
N GLY A 179 -6.09 -39.36 -22.06
CA GLY A 179 -7.37 -40.05 -22.14
C GLY A 179 -7.94 -40.09 -23.57
N LEU A 180 -7.92 -38.96 -24.28
CA LEU A 180 -8.45 -38.88 -25.64
C LEU A 180 -7.60 -39.68 -26.65
N LEU A 181 -6.28 -39.68 -26.53
CA LEU A 181 -5.41 -40.45 -27.44
C LEU A 181 -5.54 -41.97 -27.26
N HIS A 182 -5.85 -42.45 -26.05
CA HIS A 182 -5.92 -43.89 -25.77
C HIS A 182 -7.34 -44.47 -25.87
N TYR A 183 -8.37 -43.69 -25.57
CA TYR A 183 -9.75 -44.20 -25.44
C TYR A 183 -10.73 -43.64 -26.47
N SER A 184 -10.35 -42.64 -27.27
CA SER A 184 -11.23 -42.01 -28.26
C SER A 184 -10.88 -42.44 -29.70
N PRO A 185 -11.86 -42.57 -30.61
CA PRO A 185 -11.60 -42.83 -32.03
C PRO A 185 -11.18 -41.57 -32.81
N LEU A 186 -10.91 -40.45 -32.14
CA LEU A 186 -10.51 -39.19 -32.77
C LEU A 186 -9.10 -39.30 -33.38
N GLN A 187 -8.89 -38.63 -34.52
CA GLN A 187 -7.54 -38.44 -35.08
C GLN A 187 -6.64 -37.76 -34.05
N GLY A 188 -5.36 -38.17 -33.99
CA GLY A 188 -4.43 -37.73 -32.94
C GLY A 188 -4.31 -36.21 -32.83
N THR A 189 -4.23 -35.51 -33.96
CA THR A 189 -4.24 -34.03 -34.02
C THR A 189 -5.50 -33.43 -33.41
N THR A 190 -6.67 -34.00 -33.71
CA THR A 190 -7.95 -33.50 -33.21
C THR A 190 -8.07 -33.76 -31.71
N ALA A 191 -7.69 -34.95 -31.25
CA ALA A 191 -7.71 -35.32 -29.83
C ALA A 191 -6.87 -34.36 -28.98
N VAL A 192 -5.64 -34.05 -29.41
CA VAL A 192 -4.75 -33.11 -28.71
C VAL A 192 -5.28 -31.69 -28.75
N LEU A 193 -5.78 -31.20 -29.89
CA LEU A 193 -6.37 -29.86 -29.95
C LEU A 193 -7.60 -29.72 -29.06
N VAL A 194 -8.46 -30.74 -28.97
CA VAL A 194 -9.59 -30.73 -28.01
C VAL A 194 -9.08 -30.68 -26.58
N ALA A 195 -8.08 -31.49 -26.22
CA ALA A 195 -7.48 -31.45 -24.89
C ALA A 195 -6.89 -30.08 -24.55
N MET A 196 -6.21 -29.45 -25.51
CA MET A 196 -5.67 -28.09 -25.34
C MET A 196 -6.78 -27.06 -25.13
N ASN A 197 -7.86 -27.11 -25.91
CA ASN A 197 -9.01 -26.22 -25.71
C ASN A 197 -9.60 -26.39 -24.30
N ILE A 198 -9.74 -27.62 -23.80
CA ILE A 198 -10.23 -27.85 -22.43
C ILE A 198 -9.30 -27.17 -21.40
N GLY A 199 -7.99 -27.41 -21.47
CA GLY A 199 -7.06 -26.81 -20.53
C GLY A 199 -7.01 -25.28 -20.61
N PHE A 200 -7.03 -24.72 -21.82
CA PHE A 200 -7.01 -23.27 -22.06
C PHE A 200 -8.32 -22.61 -21.62
N PHE A 201 -9.47 -23.28 -21.81
CA PHE A 201 -10.75 -22.84 -21.25
C PHE A 201 -10.71 -22.73 -19.72
N PHE A 202 -10.10 -23.69 -19.03
CA PHE A 202 -9.92 -23.58 -17.57
C PHE A 202 -9.02 -22.40 -17.19
N ILE A 203 -7.93 -22.15 -17.93
CA ILE A 203 -7.08 -20.97 -17.74
C ILE A 203 -7.89 -19.68 -17.87
N LEU A 204 -8.72 -19.58 -18.92
CA LEU A 204 -9.58 -18.44 -19.21
C LEU A 204 -10.59 -18.18 -18.08
N VAL A 205 -11.31 -19.21 -17.65
CA VAL A 205 -12.34 -19.10 -16.62
C VAL A 205 -11.74 -18.74 -15.26
N MET A 206 -10.65 -19.40 -14.85
CA MET A 206 -10.00 -19.09 -13.57
C MET A 206 -9.43 -17.67 -13.56
N SER A 207 -8.76 -17.28 -14.65
CA SER A 207 -8.21 -15.93 -14.78
C SER A 207 -9.30 -14.87 -14.93
N GLY A 208 -10.44 -15.22 -15.53
CA GLY A 208 -11.59 -14.33 -15.73
C GLY A 208 -12.28 -14.04 -14.41
N ARG A 209 -12.52 -15.08 -13.61
CA ARG A 209 -13.04 -14.94 -12.24
C ARG A 209 -12.10 -14.12 -11.36
N HIS A 210 -10.79 -14.35 -11.45
CA HIS A 210 -9.83 -13.57 -10.68
C HIS A 210 -9.89 -12.08 -11.06
N PHE A 211 -10.02 -11.79 -12.36
CA PHE A 211 -10.17 -10.42 -12.85
C PHE A 211 -11.48 -9.76 -12.38
N GLU A 212 -12.61 -10.46 -12.46
CA GLU A 212 -13.93 -9.98 -12.01
C GLU A 212 -14.02 -9.79 -10.48
N GLN A 213 -13.33 -10.60 -9.69
CA GLN A 213 -13.27 -10.45 -8.22
C GLN A 213 -12.56 -9.16 -7.80
N MET A 214 -11.59 -8.70 -8.59
CA MET A 214 -10.75 -7.56 -8.23
C MET A 214 -11.30 -6.23 -8.74
N PHE A 215 -12.05 -6.23 -9.86
CA PHE A 215 -12.65 -5.03 -10.41
C PHE A 215 -14.18 -5.11 -10.37
N PRO A 216 -14.86 -4.23 -9.60
CA PRO A 216 -16.29 -4.35 -9.40
C PRO A 216 -17.06 -4.15 -10.72
N PRO A 217 -18.03 -5.03 -11.03
CA PRO A 217 -18.97 -4.81 -12.12
C PRO A 217 -19.98 -3.72 -11.71
N LYS A 218 -19.57 -2.45 -11.74
CA LYS A 218 -20.51 -1.32 -11.68
C LYS A 218 -21.13 -1.08 -13.06
N ASP A 219 -22.27 -0.39 -13.10
CA ASP A 219 -23.07 0.00 -14.28
C ASP A 219 -22.36 0.89 -15.34
N SER A 220 -21.03 0.82 -15.47
CA SER A 220 -20.27 1.48 -16.53
C SER A 220 -20.57 0.83 -17.89
N ARG A 221 -21.62 1.30 -18.58
CA ARG A 221 -21.96 0.93 -19.97
C ARG A 221 -20.96 1.46 -21.02
N LEU A 222 -19.79 1.95 -20.60
CA LEU A 222 -18.78 2.60 -21.44
C LEU A 222 -17.73 1.62 -21.98
N TYR A 223 -18.19 0.54 -22.64
CA TYR A 223 -17.33 -0.52 -23.19
C TYR A 223 -16.24 -0.02 -24.16
N PHE A 224 -16.50 1.09 -24.87
CA PHE A 224 -15.70 1.53 -26.01
C PHE A 224 -14.89 2.81 -25.76
N GLN A 225 -14.78 3.26 -24.52
CA GLN A 225 -14.09 4.51 -24.18
C GLN A 225 -12.60 4.51 -24.60
N PHE A 226 -11.97 3.34 -24.64
CA PHE A 226 -10.59 3.20 -25.12
C PHE A 226 -10.42 3.61 -26.59
N PHE A 227 -11.48 3.68 -27.41
CA PHE A 227 -11.36 4.20 -28.78
C PHE A 227 -10.91 5.67 -28.84
N ALA A 228 -11.19 6.47 -27.80
CA ALA A 228 -10.67 7.83 -27.72
C ALA A 228 -9.13 7.87 -27.76
N TYR A 229 -8.47 6.81 -27.29
CA TYR A 229 -7.00 6.70 -27.26
C TYR A 229 -6.40 6.43 -28.64
N PHE A 230 -7.15 5.88 -29.59
CA PHE A 230 -6.69 5.81 -30.98
C PHE A 230 -6.53 7.20 -31.59
N ARG A 231 -7.38 8.16 -31.18
CA ARG A 231 -7.29 9.55 -31.62
C ARG A 231 -6.21 10.32 -30.86
N LYS A 232 -6.07 10.07 -29.55
CA LYS A 232 -5.10 10.74 -28.67
C LYS A 232 -3.67 10.26 -28.95
N TYR A 233 -3.49 8.95 -29.13
CA TYR A 233 -2.20 8.28 -29.21
C TYR A 233 -2.13 7.23 -30.36
N PRO A 234 -2.37 7.63 -31.63
CA PRO A 234 -2.44 6.70 -32.76
C PRO A 234 -1.14 5.90 -32.98
N ALA A 235 0.01 6.46 -32.58
CA ALA A 235 1.29 5.79 -32.71
C ALA A 235 1.37 4.46 -31.93
N LEU A 236 0.69 4.35 -30.78
CA LEU A 236 0.76 3.15 -29.94
C LEU A 236 0.25 1.89 -30.64
N PHE A 237 -0.80 2.02 -31.45
CA PHE A 237 -1.34 0.90 -32.22
C PHE A 237 -0.29 0.36 -33.20
N PHE A 238 0.32 1.23 -34.00
CA PHE A 238 1.34 0.83 -34.97
C PHE A 238 2.63 0.33 -34.30
N ILE A 239 3.03 0.90 -33.17
CA ILE A 239 4.18 0.41 -32.39
C ILE A 239 3.94 -1.04 -31.96
N GLY A 240 2.76 -1.35 -31.41
CA GLY A 240 2.40 -2.72 -31.04
C GLY A 240 2.42 -3.66 -32.25
N THR A 241 1.84 -3.26 -33.38
CA THR A 241 1.89 -4.03 -34.62
C THR A 241 3.31 -4.27 -35.11
N PHE A 242 4.19 -3.26 -35.09
CA PHE A 242 5.57 -3.39 -35.56
C PHE A 242 6.44 -4.23 -34.63
N PHE A 243 6.21 -4.20 -33.31
CA PHE A 243 6.93 -5.07 -32.38
C PHE A 243 6.69 -6.54 -32.70
N TYR A 244 5.44 -6.96 -32.83
CA TYR A 244 5.13 -8.36 -33.16
C TYR A 244 5.43 -8.71 -34.62
N ALA A 245 5.19 -7.80 -35.57
CA ALA A 245 5.56 -8.04 -36.97
C ALA A 245 7.07 -8.20 -37.13
N GLY A 246 7.88 -7.40 -36.42
CA GLY A 246 9.34 -7.47 -36.46
C GLY A 246 9.89 -8.83 -36.04
N VAL A 247 9.23 -9.51 -35.10
CA VAL A 247 9.60 -10.86 -34.63
C VAL A 247 9.35 -11.93 -35.69
N TYR A 248 8.34 -11.79 -36.56
CA TYR A 248 7.91 -12.88 -37.45
C TYR A 248 8.07 -12.59 -38.95
N ILE A 249 8.33 -11.34 -39.35
CA ILE A 249 8.35 -10.95 -40.77
C ILE A 249 9.40 -11.72 -41.59
N HIS A 250 10.54 -12.05 -40.99
CA HIS A 250 11.57 -12.85 -41.63
C HIS A 250 11.12 -14.30 -41.83
N SER A 251 10.40 -14.92 -40.88
CA SER A 251 9.79 -16.24 -41.07
C SER A 251 8.75 -16.24 -42.19
N PHE A 252 7.90 -15.21 -42.28
CA PHE A 252 6.93 -15.11 -43.37
C PHE A 252 7.57 -15.07 -44.75
N ILE A 253 8.75 -14.44 -44.89
CA ILE A 253 9.49 -14.45 -46.15
C ILE A 253 9.92 -15.86 -46.55
N TYR A 254 10.32 -16.70 -45.59
CA TYR A 254 10.64 -18.09 -45.86
C TYR A 254 9.39 -18.93 -46.15
N TRP A 255 8.27 -18.65 -45.48
CA TRP A 255 7.00 -19.35 -45.72
C TRP A 255 6.44 -19.08 -47.13
N PHE A 256 6.72 -17.91 -47.71
CA PHE A 256 6.38 -17.58 -49.09
C PHE A 256 7.57 -17.69 -50.05
N GLY A 257 8.68 -18.28 -49.59
CA GLY A 257 9.92 -18.46 -50.35
C GLY A 257 10.00 -19.82 -51.02
N PRO A 258 11.13 -20.13 -51.69
CA PRO A 258 11.34 -21.41 -52.38
C PRO A 258 11.61 -22.60 -51.43
N LEU A 259 11.71 -22.34 -50.12
CA LEU A 259 11.98 -23.35 -49.07
C LEU A 259 10.72 -23.59 -48.22
N ASP A 260 9.54 -23.40 -48.80
CA ASP A 260 8.27 -23.64 -48.16
C ASP A 260 7.95 -25.14 -48.07
N PHE A 261 7.14 -25.48 -47.08
CA PHE A 261 6.59 -26.80 -46.86
C PHE A 261 5.13 -26.63 -46.50
N ILE A 262 4.24 -27.14 -47.36
CA ILE A 262 2.79 -26.96 -47.22
C ILE A 262 2.20 -28.16 -46.49
N VAL A 263 1.57 -27.90 -45.34
CA VAL A 263 0.83 -28.89 -44.55
C VAL A 263 -0.68 -28.69 -44.74
N ALA A 264 -1.41 -29.78 -44.99
CA ALA A 264 -2.85 -29.79 -45.23
C ALA A 264 -3.33 -28.73 -46.25
N ASP A 265 -2.61 -28.63 -47.36
CA ASP A 265 -2.86 -27.76 -48.52
C ASP A 265 -2.87 -26.23 -48.26
N ARG A 266 -2.60 -25.78 -47.03
CA ARG A 266 -2.73 -24.36 -46.64
C ARG A 266 -1.69 -23.82 -45.68
N TYR A 267 -1.20 -24.62 -44.75
CA TYR A 267 -0.21 -24.15 -43.78
C TYR A 267 1.16 -24.12 -44.44
N ALA A 268 1.62 -22.95 -44.84
CA ALA A 268 2.97 -22.74 -45.34
C ALA A 268 3.92 -22.52 -44.17
N ILE A 269 4.86 -23.44 -43.96
CA ILE A 269 5.92 -23.33 -42.97
C ILE A 269 7.26 -23.53 -43.67
N SER A 270 8.38 -23.23 -43.00
CA SER A 270 9.70 -23.58 -43.51
C SER A 270 10.48 -24.29 -42.40
N PRO A 271 10.35 -25.61 -42.23
CA PRO A 271 11.05 -26.34 -41.19
C PRO A 271 12.56 -26.13 -41.24
N PHE A 272 13.11 -25.93 -42.44
CA PHE A 272 14.51 -25.56 -42.63
C PHE A 272 14.92 -24.34 -41.79
N TYR A 273 14.10 -23.28 -41.82
CA TYR A 273 14.40 -22.00 -41.19
C TYR A 273 13.74 -21.83 -39.81
N ASP A 274 12.50 -22.31 -39.63
CA ASP A 274 11.70 -22.18 -38.42
C ASP A 274 12.32 -22.92 -37.22
N LEU A 275 12.97 -24.08 -37.44
CA LEU A 275 13.68 -24.83 -36.40
C LEU A 275 14.86 -24.00 -35.83
N PRO A 276 15.84 -23.54 -36.64
CA PRO A 276 16.87 -22.60 -36.18
C PRO A 276 16.31 -21.35 -35.49
N VAL A 277 15.23 -20.76 -36.02
CA VAL A 277 14.56 -19.59 -35.42
C VAL A 277 14.06 -19.89 -34.01
N PHE A 278 13.38 -21.02 -33.81
CA PHE A 278 12.87 -21.41 -32.49
C PHE A 278 14.00 -21.51 -31.45
N TYR A 279 15.06 -22.25 -31.74
CA TYR A 279 16.18 -22.40 -30.81
C TYR A 279 16.95 -21.10 -30.58
N ALA A 280 17.12 -20.29 -31.62
CA ALA A 280 17.76 -18.99 -31.47
C ALA A 280 16.91 -18.03 -30.62
N TYR A 281 15.58 -18.07 -30.75
CA TYR A 281 14.68 -17.26 -29.92
C TYR A 281 14.74 -17.64 -28.43
N LEU A 282 14.96 -18.91 -28.07
CA LEU A 282 15.14 -19.31 -26.67
C LEU A 282 16.31 -18.59 -25.98
N THR A 283 17.30 -18.13 -26.74
CA THR A 283 18.46 -17.42 -26.20
C THR A 283 18.11 -16.04 -25.63
N VAL A 284 16.94 -15.46 -25.96
CA VAL A 284 16.53 -14.11 -25.50
C VAL A 284 15.90 -14.10 -24.11
N ILE A 285 15.56 -15.28 -23.58
CA ILE A 285 14.92 -15.47 -22.27
C ILE A 285 15.62 -14.72 -21.13
N PRO A 286 16.96 -14.80 -20.97
CA PRO A 286 17.66 -14.12 -19.89
C PRO A 286 17.41 -12.61 -19.89
N THR A 287 17.42 -11.98 -21.06
CA THR A 287 17.14 -10.53 -21.17
C THR A 287 15.73 -10.18 -20.74
N LEU A 288 14.71 -10.97 -21.09
CA LEU A 288 13.33 -10.68 -20.69
C LEU A 288 13.18 -10.67 -19.15
N VAL A 289 13.83 -11.61 -18.46
CA VAL A 289 13.82 -11.68 -17.00
C VAL A 289 14.63 -10.53 -16.40
N THR A 290 15.88 -10.36 -16.83
CA THR A 290 16.78 -9.33 -16.27
C THR A 290 16.26 -7.93 -16.53
N PHE A 291 15.63 -7.67 -17.68
CA PHE A 291 15.00 -6.37 -17.97
C PHE A 291 13.91 -6.02 -16.98
N VAL A 292 12.99 -6.94 -16.67
CA VAL A 292 11.92 -6.69 -15.70
C VAL A 292 12.50 -6.42 -14.30
N VAL A 293 13.48 -7.22 -13.87
CA VAL A 293 14.16 -7.02 -12.59
C VAL A 293 14.84 -5.66 -12.55
N SER A 294 15.73 -5.39 -13.51
CA SER A 294 16.51 -4.16 -13.63
C SER A 294 15.64 -2.90 -13.63
N VAL A 295 14.56 -2.90 -14.41
CA VAL A 295 13.64 -1.77 -14.47
C VAL A 295 12.92 -1.57 -13.14
N GLU A 296 12.38 -2.63 -12.53
CA GLU A 296 11.57 -2.52 -11.31
C GLU A 296 12.39 -2.23 -10.04
N THR A 297 13.62 -2.78 -9.93
CA THR A 297 14.43 -2.68 -8.71
C THR A 297 15.44 -1.54 -8.76
N SER A 298 15.99 -1.19 -9.94
CA SER A 298 17.07 -0.20 -10.04
C SER A 298 16.60 1.09 -10.72
N PHE A 299 16.10 0.99 -11.96
CA PHE A 299 15.87 2.18 -12.79
C PHE A 299 14.59 2.96 -12.39
N TYR A 300 13.48 2.27 -12.11
CA TYR A 300 12.19 2.89 -11.77
C TYR A 300 12.30 3.82 -10.55
N GLU A 301 13.11 3.45 -9.56
CA GLU A 301 13.36 4.27 -8.38
C GLU A 301 13.95 5.62 -8.76
N LYS A 302 15.09 5.61 -9.47
CA LYS A 302 15.79 6.84 -9.85
C LYS A 302 14.99 7.70 -10.82
N PHE A 303 14.21 7.06 -11.70
CA PHE A 303 13.27 7.78 -12.54
C PHE A 303 12.19 8.48 -11.71
N ARG A 304 11.58 7.78 -10.76
CA ARG A 304 10.54 8.36 -9.89
C ARG A 304 11.11 9.50 -9.05
N ASP A 305 12.32 9.33 -8.51
CA ASP A 305 13.00 10.35 -7.72
C ASP A 305 13.24 11.63 -8.55
N TYR A 306 13.67 11.51 -9.80
CA TYR A 306 13.82 12.65 -10.72
C TYR A 306 12.51 13.43 -10.91
N TYR A 307 11.39 12.75 -11.22
CA TYR A 307 10.09 13.44 -11.37
C TYR A 307 9.52 13.92 -10.02
N ALA A 308 9.81 13.25 -8.91
CA ALA A 308 9.41 13.69 -7.59
C ALA A 308 10.07 15.02 -7.21
N HIS A 309 11.36 15.19 -7.48
CA HIS A 309 12.03 16.49 -7.27
C HIS A 309 11.47 17.60 -8.18
N ILE A 310 11.03 17.26 -9.41
CA ILE A 310 10.37 18.23 -10.30
C ILE A 310 8.99 18.64 -9.79
N LEU A 311 8.23 17.71 -9.21
CA LEU A 311 6.84 17.94 -8.79
C LEU A 311 6.73 18.51 -7.37
N ASN A 312 7.68 18.21 -6.47
CA ASN A 312 7.60 18.50 -5.04
C ASN A 312 8.66 19.51 -4.56
N ASN A 313 8.74 20.68 -5.20
CA ASN A 313 9.63 21.80 -4.81
C ASN A 313 11.13 21.45 -4.62
N GLY A 314 11.67 20.48 -5.37
CA GLY A 314 13.11 20.18 -5.34
C GLY A 314 13.96 21.33 -5.91
N THR A 315 15.15 21.56 -5.35
CA THR A 315 16.04 22.59 -5.89
C THR A 315 16.54 22.20 -7.28
N LEU A 316 17.01 23.16 -8.09
CA LEU A 316 17.62 22.87 -9.39
C LEU A 316 18.77 21.87 -9.26
N GLN A 317 19.53 21.94 -8.16
CA GLN A 317 20.64 21.04 -7.89
C GLN A 317 20.16 19.61 -7.60
N ASP A 318 19.06 19.44 -6.88
CA ASP A 318 18.44 18.14 -6.63
C ASP A 318 17.93 17.51 -7.92
N VAL A 319 17.26 18.30 -8.78
CA VAL A 319 16.79 17.85 -10.09
C VAL A 319 17.96 17.45 -10.99
N MET A 320 19.04 18.22 -11.01
CA MET A 320 20.25 17.89 -11.79
C MET A 320 20.96 16.64 -11.26
N ASN A 321 21.07 16.47 -9.94
CA ASN A 321 21.66 15.29 -9.31
C ASN A 321 20.80 14.04 -9.56
N ALA A 322 19.48 14.13 -9.39
CA ALA A 322 18.54 13.05 -9.66
C ALA A 322 18.54 12.66 -11.15
N LYS A 323 18.62 13.65 -12.06
CA LYS A 323 18.82 13.42 -13.49
C LYS A 323 20.10 12.63 -13.75
N GLN A 324 21.25 13.08 -13.24
CA GLN A 324 22.53 12.40 -13.46
C GLN A 324 22.53 10.99 -12.89
N ASN A 325 21.96 10.79 -11.71
CA ASN A 325 21.81 9.48 -11.09
C ASN A 325 20.95 8.56 -11.93
N MET A 326 19.77 9.02 -12.38
CA MET A 326 18.90 8.26 -13.28
C MET A 326 19.61 7.90 -14.60
N GLN A 327 20.34 8.85 -15.20
CA GLN A 327 21.10 8.62 -16.44
C GLN A 327 22.20 7.58 -16.26
N ARG A 328 22.97 7.68 -15.16
CA ARG A 328 24.05 6.75 -14.84
C ARG A 328 23.50 5.35 -14.63
N THR A 329 22.45 5.22 -13.81
CA THR A 329 21.79 3.93 -13.56
C THR A 329 21.22 3.35 -14.86
N LEU A 330 20.52 4.13 -15.68
CA LEU A 330 20.00 3.67 -16.97
C LEU A 330 21.10 3.08 -17.87
N MET A 331 22.24 3.76 -17.99
CA MET A 331 23.35 3.28 -18.81
C MET A 331 24.04 2.05 -18.21
N GLN A 332 24.19 1.99 -16.89
CA GLN A 332 24.74 0.82 -16.19
C GLN A 332 23.85 -0.41 -16.41
N GLU A 333 22.54 -0.26 -16.27
CA GLU A 333 21.56 -1.33 -16.45
C GLU A 333 21.50 -1.83 -17.90
N ILE A 334 21.50 -0.93 -18.90
CA ILE A 334 21.55 -1.32 -20.32
C ILE A 334 22.85 -2.09 -20.62
N SER A 335 24.00 -1.59 -20.16
CA SER A 335 25.29 -2.28 -20.37
C SER A 335 25.31 -3.66 -19.72
N PHE A 336 24.81 -3.77 -18.48
CA PHE A 336 24.71 -5.05 -17.79
C PHE A 336 23.82 -6.05 -18.54
N ILE A 337 22.65 -5.63 -19.03
CA ILE A 337 21.77 -6.47 -19.84
C ILE A 337 22.47 -6.92 -21.12
N MET A 338 23.17 -6.01 -21.82
CA MET A 338 23.93 -6.34 -23.03
C MET A 338 25.04 -7.35 -22.77
N GLU A 339 25.83 -7.16 -21.71
CA GLU A 339 26.92 -8.07 -21.32
C GLU A 339 26.38 -9.47 -20.96
N LEU A 340 25.32 -9.53 -20.16
CA LEU A 340 24.70 -10.78 -19.75
C LEU A 340 24.11 -11.52 -20.95
N GLN A 341 23.38 -10.82 -21.82
CA GLN A 341 22.79 -11.43 -23.01
C GLN A 341 23.85 -11.91 -24.00
N LEU A 342 24.96 -11.19 -24.13
CA LEU A 342 26.09 -11.62 -24.96
C LEU A 342 26.71 -12.91 -24.41
N LEU A 343 26.93 -13.00 -23.09
CA LEU A 343 27.43 -14.21 -22.45
C LEU A 343 26.51 -15.41 -22.73
N PHE A 344 25.20 -15.26 -22.52
CA PHE A 344 24.24 -16.33 -22.80
C PHE A 344 24.16 -16.70 -24.29
N SER A 345 24.31 -15.72 -25.18
CA SER A 345 24.35 -15.96 -26.63
C SER A 345 25.58 -16.78 -27.02
N LEU A 346 26.75 -16.44 -26.48
CA LEU A 346 28.00 -17.19 -26.71
C LEU A 346 27.93 -18.62 -26.14
N ILE A 347 27.36 -18.80 -24.95
CA ILE A 347 27.11 -20.13 -24.36
C ILE A 347 26.16 -20.93 -25.26
N SER A 348 25.09 -20.30 -25.75
CA SER A 348 24.11 -20.95 -26.63
C SER A 348 24.72 -21.35 -27.98
N LEU A 349 25.64 -20.56 -28.53
CA LEU A 349 26.42 -20.94 -29.72
C LEU A 349 27.30 -22.15 -29.44
N ALA A 350 28.05 -22.14 -28.34
CA ALA A 350 28.95 -23.23 -27.97
C ALA A 350 28.18 -24.55 -27.73
N ILE A 351 27.06 -24.49 -27.02
CA ILE A 351 26.18 -25.63 -26.79
C ILE A 351 25.52 -26.07 -28.11
N GLY A 352 25.02 -25.12 -28.90
CA GLY A 352 24.31 -25.38 -30.15
C GLY A 352 25.17 -26.14 -31.16
N ILE A 353 26.43 -25.74 -31.35
CA ILE A 353 27.39 -26.40 -32.24
C ILE A 353 27.57 -27.89 -31.88
N LYS A 354 27.52 -28.22 -30.59
CA LYS A 354 27.70 -29.60 -30.11
C LYS A 354 26.39 -30.39 -30.07
N ALA A 355 25.29 -29.77 -29.65
CA ALA A 355 24.05 -30.47 -29.33
C ALA A 355 23.08 -30.56 -30.51
N LEU A 356 22.97 -29.51 -31.35
CA LEU A 356 21.99 -29.46 -32.43
C LEU A 356 22.22 -30.51 -33.54
N PRO A 357 23.48 -30.84 -33.95
CA PRO A 357 23.71 -31.93 -34.89
C PRO A 357 23.24 -33.30 -34.36
N ALA A 358 23.31 -33.53 -33.05
CA ALA A 358 22.88 -34.78 -32.42
C ALA A 358 21.35 -34.99 -32.49
N ILE A 359 20.58 -33.91 -32.65
CA ILE A 359 19.11 -33.96 -32.79
C ILE A 359 18.65 -33.78 -34.25
N GLY A 360 19.58 -33.79 -35.22
CA GLY A 360 19.26 -33.84 -36.65
C GLY A 360 19.44 -32.53 -37.44
N PHE A 361 20.09 -31.50 -36.89
CA PHE A 361 20.39 -30.27 -37.65
C PHE A 361 21.41 -30.53 -38.77
N THR A 362 21.12 -30.02 -39.97
CA THR A 362 22.10 -29.99 -41.07
C THR A 362 23.19 -28.95 -40.81
N PRO A 363 24.37 -29.05 -41.46
CA PRO A 363 25.41 -28.02 -41.36
C PRO A 363 24.90 -26.61 -41.73
N THR A 364 24.07 -26.50 -42.77
CA THR A 364 23.48 -25.23 -43.20
C THR A 364 22.47 -24.67 -42.20
N GLN A 365 21.68 -25.52 -41.54
CA GLN A 365 20.79 -25.09 -40.46
C GLN A 365 21.57 -24.64 -39.23
N LEU A 366 22.71 -25.27 -38.95
CA LEU A 366 23.60 -24.88 -37.86
C LEU A 366 24.23 -23.51 -38.13
N ASP A 367 24.70 -23.26 -39.35
CA ASP A 367 25.21 -21.93 -39.76
C ASP A 367 24.12 -20.87 -39.64
N THR A 368 22.89 -21.21 -40.07
CA THR A 368 21.72 -20.33 -39.95
C THR A 368 21.41 -20.03 -38.47
N PHE A 369 21.42 -21.04 -37.60
CA PHE A 369 21.24 -20.88 -36.17
C PHE A 369 22.29 -19.94 -35.57
N ASN A 370 23.58 -20.11 -35.92
CA ASN A 370 24.65 -19.28 -35.40
C ASN A 370 24.45 -17.80 -35.71
N ILE A 371 24.05 -17.48 -36.96
CA ILE A 371 23.76 -16.10 -37.37
C ILE A 371 22.50 -15.58 -36.68
N LEU A 372 21.45 -16.41 -36.56
CA LEU A 372 20.20 -16.03 -35.90
C LEU A 372 20.40 -15.72 -34.42
N VAL A 373 21.25 -16.45 -33.69
CA VAL A 373 21.55 -16.14 -32.28
C VAL A 373 22.12 -14.73 -32.14
N LEU A 374 23.04 -14.34 -33.03
CA LEU A 374 23.58 -12.97 -33.06
C LEU A 374 22.52 -11.94 -33.48
N GLY A 375 21.65 -12.28 -34.42
CA GLY A 375 20.52 -11.44 -34.82
C GLY A 375 19.53 -11.20 -33.68
N TYR A 376 19.17 -12.26 -32.94
CA TYR A 376 18.27 -12.18 -31.79
C TYR A 376 18.90 -11.47 -30.59
N TYR A 377 20.21 -11.57 -30.39
CA TYR A 377 20.96 -10.72 -29.46
C TYR A 377 20.72 -9.24 -29.78
N LEU A 378 20.94 -8.81 -31.02
CA LEU A 378 20.73 -7.40 -31.41
C LEU A 378 19.27 -6.98 -31.29
N PHE A 379 18.35 -7.84 -31.73
CA PHE A 379 16.92 -7.61 -31.66
C PHE A 379 16.43 -7.40 -30.22
N ILE A 380 16.81 -8.27 -29.28
CA ILE A 380 16.29 -8.19 -27.91
C ILE A 380 16.81 -6.96 -27.18
N ILE A 381 18.08 -6.58 -27.39
CA ILE A 381 18.63 -5.34 -26.83
C ILE A 381 17.93 -4.13 -27.43
N GLN A 382 17.69 -4.11 -28.74
CA GLN A 382 16.92 -3.05 -29.38
C GLN A 382 15.51 -2.97 -28.78
N PHE A 383 14.84 -4.11 -28.60
CA PHE A 383 13.50 -4.17 -28.03
C PHE A 383 13.47 -3.56 -26.61
N VAL A 384 14.43 -3.91 -25.76
CA VAL A 384 14.62 -3.31 -24.42
C VAL A 384 14.78 -1.79 -24.50
N VAL A 385 15.64 -1.29 -25.39
CA VAL A 385 15.87 0.15 -25.56
C VAL A 385 14.59 0.86 -26.03
N LEU A 386 13.84 0.27 -26.95
CA LEU A 386 12.57 0.84 -27.43
C LEU A 386 11.50 0.87 -26.32
N LEU A 387 11.44 -0.13 -25.44
CA LEU A 387 10.56 -0.12 -24.27
C LEU A 387 10.96 0.98 -23.26
N LEU A 388 12.26 1.17 -23.01
CA LEU A 388 12.76 2.26 -22.17
C LEU A 388 12.42 3.63 -22.78
N MET A 389 12.49 3.77 -24.10
CA MET A 389 12.05 5.01 -24.77
C MET A 389 10.55 5.29 -24.59
N LEU A 390 9.70 4.26 -24.59
CA LEU A 390 8.27 4.41 -24.30
C LEU A 390 8.02 4.85 -22.85
N TYR A 391 8.91 4.47 -21.93
CA TYR A 391 8.87 4.90 -20.54
C TYR A 391 9.06 6.43 -20.41
N PHE A 392 9.84 7.03 -21.31
CA PHE A 392 10.01 8.49 -21.46
C PHE A 392 8.99 9.16 -22.41
N ASP A 393 7.95 8.45 -22.83
CA ASP A 393 6.93 8.87 -23.81
C ASP A 393 7.48 9.24 -25.22
N ASP A 394 8.65 8.74 -25.65
CA ASP A 394 9.21 9.00 -26.99
C ASP A 394 8.55 8.14 -28.10
N ARG A 395 7.23 8.25 -28.23
CA ARG A 395 6.43 7.47 -29.19
C ARG A 395 6.84 7.71 -30.65
N LYS A 396 7.31 8.91 -30.99
CA LYS A 396 7.76 9.25 -32.35
C LYS A 396 9.07 8.55 -32.73
N GLY A 397 10.03 8.50 -31.80
CA GLY A 397 11.26 7.72 -32.01
C GLY A 397 10.95 6.23 -32.17
N VAL A 398 10.12 5.69 -31.29
CA VAL A 398 9.80 4.26 -31.27
C VAL A 398 9.07 3.80 -32.53
N ILE A 399 8.07 4.53 -33.03
CA ILE A 399 7.36 4.14 -34.26
C ILE A 399 8.27 4.17 -35.50
N LEU A 400 9.19 5.15 -35.58
CA LEU A 400 10.11 5.27 -36.71
C LEU A 400 11.11 4.10 -36.72
N ILE A 401 11.72 3.80 -35.58
CA ILE A 401 12.76 2.77 -35.48
C ILE A 401 12.17 1.37 -35.60
N SER A 402 11.00 1.10 -34.99
CA SER A 402 10.31 -0.18 -35.14
C SER A 402 9.82 -0.41 -36.58
N GLY A 403 9.27 0.63 -37.24
CA GLY A 403 8.91 0.56 -38.65
C GLY A 403 10.13 0.34 -39.57
N LEU A 404 11.24 1.03 -39.29
CA LEU A 404 12.51 0.82 -39.99
C LEU A 404 13.00 -0.62 -39.83
N PHE A 405 12.92 -1.18 -38.61
CA PHE A 405 13.30 -2.56 -38.36
C PHE A 405 12.46 -3.54 -39.18
N VAL A 406 11.13 -3.40 -39.18
CA VAL A 406 10.25 -4.28 -39.98
C VAL A 406 10.59 -4.18 -41.48
N GLY A 407 10.77 -2.96 -42.00
CA GLY A 407 11.10 -2.74 -43.41
C GLY A 407 12.46 -3.31 -43.81
N LEU A 408 13.51 -3.05 -43.01
CA LEU A 408 14.84 -3.59 -43.24
C LEU A 408 14.87 -5.10 -43.07
N ASN A 409 14.25 -5.64 -42.02
CA ASN A 409 14.20 -7.07 -41.76
C ASN A 409 13.51 -7.81 -42.92
N ALA A 410 12.42 -7.23 -43.46
CA ALA A 410 11.77 -7.79 -44.63
C ALA A 410 12.66 -7.73 -45.89
N GLY A 411 13.14 -6.54 -46.24
CA GLY A 411 13.92 -6.34 -47.48
C GLY A 411 15.25 -7.10 -47.48
N LEU A 412 15.98 -7.03 -46.36
CA LEU A 412 17.28 -7.70 -46.23
C LEU A 412 17.11 -9.22 -46.13
N THR A 413 16.10 -9.74 -45.43
CA THR A 413 15.86 -11.19 -45.41
C THR A 413 15.53 -11.73 -46.80
N LEU A 414 14.71 -11.01 -47.59
CA LEU A 414 14.42 -11.39 -48.97
C LEU A 414 15.69 -11.41 -49.83
N TRP A 415 16.54 -10.39 -49.69
CA TRP A 415 17.81 -10.30 -50.41
C TRP A 415 18.79 -11.41 -50.00
N THR A 416 19.00 -11.62 -48.70
CA THR A 416 19.98 -12.61 -48.22
C THR A 416 19.49 -14.04 -48.42
N MET A 417 18.19 -14.30 -48.36
CA MET A 417 17.60 -15.61 -48.70
C MET A 417 17.92 -15.99 -50.16
N ASN A 418 17.71 -15.06 -51.10
CA ASN A 418 18.01 -15.29 -52.52
C ASN A 418 19.53 -15.44 -52.78
N ALA A 419 20.37 -14.84 -51.95
CA ALA A 419 21.81 -14.96 -52.01
C ALA A 419 22.37 -16.19 -51.27
N GLY A 420 21.52 -17.00 -50.60
CA GLY A 420 21.95 -18.18 -49.83
C GLY A 420 22.54 -17.88 -48.45
N TYR A 421 22.47 -16.64 -47.96
CA TYR A 421 22.94 -16.22 -46.64
C TYR A 421 21.78 -16.15 -45.63
N HIS A 422 21.33 -17.32 -45.17
CA HIS A 422 20.20 -17.42 -44.25
C HIS A 422 20.49 -16.77 -42.89
N GLY A 423 19.50 -16.08 -42.32
CA GLY A 423 19.63 -15.38 -41.03
C GLY A 423 20.38 -14.04 -41.07
N LEU A 424 21.17 -13.76 -42.12
CA LEU A 424 21.98 -12.53 -42.19
C LEU A 424 21.14 -11.25 -42.27
N GLY A 425 19.95 -11.32 -42.89
CA GLY A 425 19.05 -10.18 -43.03
C GLY A 425 18.62 -9.56 -41.69
N ILE A 426 18.16 -10.38 -40.74
CA ILE A 426 17.76 -9.92 -39.40
C ILE A 426 18.96 -9.40 -38.59
N PHE A 427 20.15 -10.00 -38.76
CA PHE A 427 21.38 -9.52 -38.12
C PHE A 427 21.74 -8.10 -38.56
N ILE A 428 21.78 -7.84 -39.87
CA ILE A 428 22.09 -6.50 -40.40
C ILE A 428 21.00 -5.49 -40.02
N ALA A 429 19.72 -5.88 -40.14
CA ALA A 429 18.60 -5.04 -39.74
C ALA A 429 18.72 -4.63 -38.27
N GLY A 430 18.88 -5.61 -37.37
CA GLY A 430 19.00 -5.41 -35.93
C GLY A 430 20.20 -4.53 -35.55
N PHE A 431 21.34 -4.68 -36.23
CA PHE A 431 22.52 -3.83 -35.97
C PHE A 431 22.24 -2.35 -36.27
N ILE A 432 21.67 -2.07 -37.45
CA ILE A 432 21.36 -0.71 -37.88
C ILE A 432 20.35 -0.07 -36.93
N THR A 433 19.28 -0.79 -36.59
CA THR A 433 18.20 -0.24 -35.77
C THR A 433 18.55 -0.16 -34.29
N LEU A 434 19.41 -1.04 -33.76
CA LEU A 434 19.97 -0.89 -32.42
C LEU A 434 20.84 0.37 -32.32
N ALA A 435 21.70 0.62 -33.31
CA ALA A 435 22.51 1.84 -33.33
C ALA A 435 21.62 3.11 -33.37
N CYS A 436 20.56 3.11 -34.18
CA CYS A 436 19.57 4.17 -34.18
C CYS A 436 18.83 4.32 -32.83
N ALA A 437 18.45 3.20 -32.20
CA ALA A 437 17.76 3.19 -30.91
C ALA A 437 18.62 3.76 -29.78
N LEU A 438 19.86 3.32 -29.65
CA LEU A 438 20.81 3.84 -28.65
C LEU A 438 21.11 5.32 -28.89
N GLY A 439 21.37 5.72 -30.14
CA GLY A 439 21.59 7.13 -30.47
C GLY A 439 20.39 8.01 -30.12
N ARG A 440 19.17 7.54 -30.40
CA ARG A 440 17.93 8.25 -30.07
C ARG A 440 17.70 8.32 -28.57
N LEU A 441 17.90 7.23 -27.82
CA LEU A 441 17.75 7.20 -26.36
C LEU A 441 18.73 8.17 -25.69
N LEU A 442 20.03 8.11 -26.05
CA LEU A 442 21.05 9.00 -25.52
C LEU A 442 20.71 10.48 -25.79
N TYR A 443 20.26 10.78 -27.02
CA TYR A 443 19.82 12.12 -27.36
C TYR A 443 18.61 12.57 -26.54
N TYR A 444 17.60 11.71 -26.37
CA TYR A 444 16.39 12.05 -25.63
C TYR A 444 16.69 12.27 -24.14
N VAL A 445 17.39 11.32 -23.52
CA VAL A 445 17.72 11.33 -22.09
C VAL A 445 18.66 12.48 -21.74
N ARG A 446 19.63 12.83 -22.60
CA ARG A 446 20.49 14.02 -22.40
C ARG A 446 19.66 15.31 -22.33
N ASN A 447 18.64 15.40 -23.17
CA ASN A 447 17.75 16.56 -23.31
C ASN A 447 16.42 16.38 -22.55
N ILE A 448 16.35 15.49 -21.56
CA ILE A 448 15.09 15.14 -20.90
C ILE A 448 14.40 16.36 -20.29
N ASP A 449 15.15 17.30 -19.69
CA ASP A 449 14.57 18.52 -19.11
C ASP A 449 13.79 19.34 -20.15
N TYR A 450 14.31 19.45 -21.38
CA TYR A 450 13.59 20.13 -22.46
C TYR A 450 12.28 19.42 -22.79
N TYR A 451 12.29 18.08 -22.84
CA TYR A 451 11.09 17.31 -23.13
C TYR A 451 10.08 17.34 -21.98
N THR A 452 10.56 17.43 -20.75
CA THR A 452 9.72 17.54 -19.55
C THR A 452 9.07 18.92 -19.45
N PHE A 453 9.84 20.00 -19.58
CA PHE A 453 9.35 21.36 -19.33
C PHE A 453 8.88 22.11 -20.59
N CYS A 454 9.55 21.91 -21.73
CA CYS A 454 9.43 22.79 -22.90
C CYS A 454 8.74 22.15 -24.12
N ALA A 455 8.57 20.82 -24.14
CA ALA A 455 7.96 20.13 -25.29
C ALA A 455 6.43 20.17 -25.31
N GLN A 456 5.78 20.64 -24.24
CA GLN A 456 4.34 20.88 -24.23
C GLN A 456 4.03 22.22 -24.90
N PRO A 457 3.07 22.27 -25.85
CA PRO A 457 2.75 23.51 -26.52
C PRO A 457 2.09 24.49 -25.54
N ILE A 458 2.74 25.64 -25.31
CA ILE A 458 2.27 26.76 -24.45
C ILE A 458 1.00 27.41 -25.03
N THR A 459 0.65 27.12 -26.29
CA THR A 459 -0.57 27.60 -26.96
C THR A 459 -1.36 26.43 -27.55
N LEU A 460 -2.68 26.43 -27.37
CA LEU A 460 -3.61 25.54 -28.07
C LEU A 460 -3.46 25.73 -29.58
N GLN A 461 -2.59 24.95 -30.23
CA GLN A 461 -2.54 24.97 -31.69
C GLN A 461 -3.84 24.41 -32.26
N PRO A 462 -4.48 25.09 -33.22
CA PRO A 462 -5.67 24.56 -33.87
C PRO A 462 -5.31 23.20 -34.51
N LYS A 463 -6.05 22.15 -34.13
CA LYS A 463 -5.88 20.77 -34.60
C LYS A 463 -5.69 20.75 -36.12
N ARG A 464 -4.44 20.63 -36.58
CA ARG A 464 -4.16 20.33 -38.00
C ARG A 464 -4.79 18.97 -38.31
N ARG A 465 -5.82 18.98 -39.16
CA ARG A 465 -6.46 17.77 -39.72
C ARG A 465 -5.44 17.03 -40.61
N PHE A 466 -4.53 16.28 -39.99
CA PHE A 466 -3.44 15.56 -40.65
C PHE A 466 -3.95 14.42 -41.56
N TRP A 467 -5.15 13.89 -41.28
CA TRP A 467 -5.71 12.74 -41.98
C TRP A 467 -6.33 13.02 -43.36
N ARG A 468 -6.25 14.25 -43.91
CA ARG A 468 -6.87 14.57 -45.21
C ARG A 468 -5.93 14.45 -46.43
N ARG A 469 -4.66 14.08 -46.27
CA ARG A 469 -3.66 14.18 -47.37
C ARG A 469 -2.91 12.91 -47.76
N TRP A 470 -3.13 11.78 -47.11
CA TRP A 470 -2.52 10.50 -47.50
C TRP A 470 -3.59 9.43 -47.67
N LEU A 471 -4.19 9.37 -48.87
CA LEU A 471 -4.80 8.18 -49.47
C LEU A 471 -5.29 8.53 -50.89
N PRO A 472 -4.59 8.10 -51.96
CA PRO A 472 -5.15 8.15 -53.32
C PRO A 472 -6.37 7.20 -53.42
N LYS A 473 -7.39 7.67 -54.13
CA LYS A 473 -8.78 7.14 -54.18
C LYS A 473 -8.97 5.73 -54.77
N SER A 474 -7.92 4.92 -54.97
CA SER A 474 -8.02 3.63 -55.65
C SER A 474 -7.50 2.41 -54.86
N ALA A 475 -7.13 2.56 -53.58
CA ALA A 475 -6.67 1.45 -52.74
C ALA A 475 -7.53 1.22 -51.47
N SER A 476 -8.82 1.58 -51.52
CA SER A 476 -9.72 1.61 -50.35
C SER A 476 -10.69 0.43 -50.24
N VAL A 477 -10.38 -0.75 -50.82
CA VAL A 477 -11.36 -1.86 -50.89
C VAL A 477 -11.12 -2.97 -49.84
N LEU A 478 -10.09 -2.93 -48.99
CA LEU A 478 -9.89 -4.00 -47.98
C LEU A 478 -9.74 -3.59 -46.52
N ALA A 479 -9.79 -2.29 -46.18
CA ALA A 479 -9.68 -1.82 -44.79
C ALA A 479 -10.85 -0.94 -44.29
N VAL A 480 -11.94 -0.81 -45.07
CA VAL A 480 -13.03 0.17 -44.77
C VAL A 480 -14.37 -0.48 -44.37
N PHE A 481 -14.52 -1.81 -44.43
CA PHE A 481 -15.79 -2.42 -44.05
C PHE A 481 -16.09 -2.48 -42.54
N MET A 482 -15.17 -2.07 -41.66
CA MET A 482 -15.40 -2.01 -40.20
C MET A 482 -15.77 -0.61 -39.65
N LEU A 483 -15.84 0.43 -40.50
CA LEU A 483 -16.15 1.80 -40.06
C LEU A 483 -17.56 2.29 -40.44
N LEU A 484 -18.42 1.43 -41.00
CA LEU A 484 -19.72 1.84 -41.55
C LEU A 484 -20.96 1.22 -40.87
N THR A 485 -20.87 0.78 -39.62
CA THR A 485 -22.05 0.43 -38.80
C THR A 485 -22.19 1.27 -37.52
N ALA A 486 -21.42 2.34 -37.38
CA ALA A 486 -21.56 3.33 -36.28
C ALA A 486 -22.16 4.67 -36.74
N CYS A 487 -22.72 4.76 -37.95
CA CYS A 487 -23.45 5.92 -38.43
C CYS A 487 -24.91 5.57 -38.72
N GLN A 488 -25.70 5.30 -37.67
CA GLN A 488 -27.16 5.50 -37.66
C GLN A 488 -27.72 5.21 -36.25
N ALA A 489 -27.72 6.24 -35.41
CA ALA A 489 -28.61 6.37 -34.26
C ALA A 489 -28.77 7.87 -33.95
N GLU A 490 -29.82 8.43 -34.57
CA GLU A 490 -30.61 9.62 -34.23
C GLU A 490 -29.91 10.91 -33.75
N GLU A 491 -29.82 11.85 -34.70
CA GLU A 491 -29.98 13.28 -34.48
C GLU A 491 -31.38 13.57 -33.89
N ASN A 492 -31.44 14.11 -32.67
CA ASN A 492 -32.34 15.19 -32.21
C ASN A 492 -32.46 15.20 -30.68
N ALA A 493 -31.45 15.76 -30.02
CA ALA A 493 -31.60 16.50 -28.78
C ALA A 493 -30.59 17.67 -28.85
N PRO A 494 -30.96 18.90 -28.47
CA PRO A 494 -30.06 20.04 -28.57
C PRO A 494 -28.93 19.83 -27.56
N LEU A 495 -27.80 19.31 -28.04
CA LEU A 495 -26.54 19.37 -27.32
C LEU A 495 -26.13 20.84 -27.30
N GLU A 496 -26.44 21.52 -26.20
CA GLU A 496 -25.71 22.71 -25.81
C GLU A 496 -24.22 22.43 -26.01
N MET A 497 -23.59 23.26 -26.85
CA MET A 497 -22.16 23.30 -26.98
C MET A 497 -21.57 23.74 -25.64
N VAL A 498 -21.37 22.80 -24.73
CA VAL A 498 -20.35 22.94 -23.69
C VAL A 498 -19.03 22.89 -24.46
N ARG A 499 -18.55 24.09 -24.81
CA ARG A 499 -17.14 24.31 -25.10
C ARG A 499 -16.38 23.66 -23.94
N PRO A 500 -15.37 22.80 -24.17
CA PRO A 500 -14.31 22.72 -23.20
C PRO A 500 -13.65 24.10 -23.27
N GLU A 501 -14.15 25.02 -22.44
CA GLU A 501 -13.30 26.03 -21.87
C GLU A 501 -12.06 25.30 -21.37
N GLU A 502 -10.91 25.92 -21.60
CA GLU A 502 -9.68 25.57 -20.93
C GLU A 502 -9.96 25.54 -19.42
N GLN A 503 -10.31 24.36 -18.90
CA GLN A 503 -9.72 23.93 -17.65
C GLN A 503 -8.25 23.65 -18.01
N ILE A 504 -7.46 24.74 -18.08
CA ILE A 504 -6.26 24.84 -17.25
C ILE A 504 -6.62 24.06 -16.00
N GLY A 505 -5.90 22.96 -15.73
CA GLY A 505 -6.20 22.12 -14.58
C GLY A 505 -6.55 23.07 -13.45
N THR A 506 -7.84 23.11 -13.11
CA THR A 506 -8.24 23.65 -11.84
C THR A 506 -7.31 22.90 -10.92
N GLU A 507 -6.42 23.65 -10.23
CA GLU A 507 -5.98 23.26 -8.91
C GLU A 507 -7.10 22.41 -8.35
N ALA A 508 -6.78 21.16 -7.97
CA ALA A 508 -7.74 20.33 -7.26
C ALA A 508 -8.50 21.28 -6.36
N ASP A 509 -9.79 21.46 -6.64
CA ASP A 509 -10.57 22.50 -5.99
C ASP A 509 -10.20 22.39 -4.51
N PRO A 510 -9.57 23.41 -3.89
CA PRO A 510 -9.14 23.31 -2.50
C PRO A 510 -10.35 23.02 -1.59
N SER A 511 -11.57 23.10 -2.15
CA SER A 511 -12.84 22.75 -1.53
C SER A 511 -13.41 21.36 -1.85
N SER A 512 -12.75 20.47 -2.61
CA SER A 512 -13.12 19.05 -2.58
C SER A 512 -12.61 18.46 -1.26
N GLU A 513 -13.44 18.49 -0.22
CA GLU A 513 -13.14 18.00 1.13
C GLU A 513 -12.50 16.61 1.06
N VAL A 514 -11.18 16.55 1.30
CA VAL A 514 -10.49 15.28 1.54
C VAL A 514 -10.99 14.78 2.90
N LYS A 515 -11.86 13.76 2.89
CA LYS A 515 -12.36 13.09 4.09
C LYS A 515 -11.52 11.85 4.45
N LEU A 516 -11.56 11.46 5.71
CA LEU A 516 -11.02 10.18 6.18
C LEU A 516 -11.96 9.06 5.70
N VAL A 517 -11.49 8.23 4.76
CA VAL A 517 -12.30 7.14 4.20
C VAL A 517 -11.63 5.80 4.46
N GLU A 518 -12.27 5.00 5.30
CA GLU A 518 -11.88 3.63 5.65
C GLU A 518 -12.92 2.61 5.14
N ASP A 519 -12.47 1.42 4.74
CA ASP A 519 -13.35 0.28 4.48
C ASP A 519 -13.71 -0.46 5.79
N LYS A 520 -14.88 -0.14 6.35
CA LYS A 520 -15.38 -0.72 7.61
C LYS A 520 -15.58 -2.24 7.58
N ARG A 521 -15.61 -2.87 6.39
CA ARG A 521 -15.71 -4.33 6.26
C ARG A 521 -14.51 -5.06 6.87
N LEU A 522 -13.40 -4.36 7.08
CA LEU A 522 -12.24 -4.87 7.80
C LEU A 522 -12.60 -5.44 9.18
N TYR A 523 -13.59 -4.84 9.86
CA TYR A 523 -14.00 -5.23 11.21
C TYR A 523 -15.01 -6.38 11.27
N GLU A 524 -15.55 -6.84 10.14
CA GLU A 524 -16.55 -7.94 10.11
C GLU A 524 -15.99 -9.27 10.66
N ARG A 525 -14.66 -9.38 10.78
CA ARG A 525 -13.96 -10.55 11.33
C ARG A 525 -13.65 -10.44 12.82
N ASP A 526 -13.99 -9.32 13.45
CA ASP A 526 -13.74 -9.06 14.86
C ASP A 526 -15.05 -9.22 15.65
N THR A 527 -15.17 -10.26 16.46
CA THR A 527 -16.29 -10.41 17.40
C THR A 527 -15.85 -9.95 18.80
N ASN A 528 -16.79 -9.38 19.56
CA ASN A 528 -16.51 -8.82 20.87
C ASN A 528 -16.04 -9.87 21.90
N ASP A 529 -16.58 -11.08 21.79
CA ASP A 529 -16.40 -12.21 22.71
C ASP A 529 -15.32 -13.22 22.27
N SER A 530 -14.60 -12.94 21.18
CA SER A 530 -13.54 -13.83 20.69
C SER A 530 -12.36 -13.87 21.65
N LEU A 531 -11.87 -15.07 21.95
CA LEU A 531 -10.62 -15.32 22.68
C LEU A 531 -9.70 -16.22 21.84
N ILE A 532 -8.46 -15.78 21.61
CA ILE A 532 -7.42 -16.56 20.92
C ILE A 532 -6.35 -16.99 21.93
N THR A 533 -5.81 -18.19 21.80
CA THR A 533 -4.71 -18.65 22.65
C THR A 533 -3.40 -18.63 21.89
N LEU A 534 -2.42 -17.88 22.40
CA LEU A 534 -1.07 -17.81 21.85
C LEU A 534 -0.07 -18.55 22.74
N TYR A 535 0.76 -19.37 22.11
CA TYR A 535 1.89 -20.07 22.69
C TYR A 535 3.19 -19.44 22.19
N VAL A 536 4.00 -18.93 23.12
CA VAL A 536 5.28 -18.29 22.83
C VAL A 536 6.41 -19.10 23.47
N THR A 537 7.30 -19.64 22.64
CA THR A 537 8.55 -20.27 23.12
C THR A 537 9.70 -19.29 22.95
N VAL A 538 10.27 -18.82 24.05
CA VAL A 538 11.39 -17.88 24.07
C VAL A 538 12.71 -18.65 23.99
N LEU A 539 13.61 -18.24 23.12
CA LEU A 539 14.83 -18.96 22.78
C LEU A 539 16.09 -18.22 23.27
N PRO A 540 17.22 -18.92 23.45
CA PRO A 540 18.49 -18.30 23.81
C PRO A 540 18.94 -17.23 22.82
N ASP A 541 19.51 -16.15 23.35
CA ASP A 541 20.24 -15.19 22.54
C ASP A 541 21.52 -15.84 21.98
N LYS A 542 21.79 -15.61 20.70
CA LYS A 542 22.96 -16.17 20.00
C LYS A 542 24.19 -15.25 20.08
N ASN A 543 24.08 -14.10 20.74
CA ASN A 543 25.21 -13.19 20.91
C ASN A 543 26.24 -13.75 21.91
N ASP A 544 27.52 -13.71 21.50
CA ASP A 544 28.70 -14.10 22.29
C ASP A 544 29.20 -12.98 23.22
N SER A 545 28.37 -11.97 23.50
CA SER A 545 28.66 -10.92 24.49
C SER A 545 28.48 -11.45 25.92
N ASN A 546 29.23 -10.87 26.87
CA ASN A 546 29.13 -11.20 28.30
C ASN A 546 27.80 -10.78 28.97
N GLU A 547 26.92 -10.09 28.25
CA GLU A 547 25.61 -9.62 28.72
C GLU A 547 24.51 -10.23 27.84
N ARG A 548 24.18 -11.51 28.10
CA ARG A 548 23.07 -12.18 27.42
C ARG A 548 21.75 -11.78 28.09
N VAL A 549 20.79 -11.29 27.31
CA VAL A 549 19.43 -11.05 27.77
C VAL A 549 18.72 -12.41 27.93
N THR A 550 18.06 -12.61 29.06
CA THR A 550 17.21 -13.79 29.34
C THR A 550 15.77 -13.34 29.52
N TRP A 551 14.80 -14.25 29.45
CA TRP A 551 13.40 -13.89 29.71
C TRP A 551 13.24 -13.30 31.13
N TYR A 552 14.01 -13.82 32.09
CA TYR A 552 14.07 -13.29 33.44
C TYR A 552 14.60 -11.85 33.50
N SER A 553 15.71 -11.54 32.80
CA SER A 553 16.26 -10.19 32.80
C SER A 553 15.40 -9.22 32.01
N LEU A 554 14.86 -9.63 30.86
CA LEU A 554 13.95 -8.83 30.03
C LEU A 554 12.76 -8.32 30.86
N ASN A 555 12.12 -9.18 31.65
CA ASN A 555 10.96 -8.81 32.48
C ASN A 555 11.29 -7.91 33.70
N ARG A 556 12.55 -7.52 33.89
CA ARG A 556 12.99 -6.58 34.94
C ARG A 556 13.47 -5.24 34.40
N ILE A 557 13.48 -5.08 33.09
CA ILE A 557 13.84 -3.81 32.45
C ILE A 557 12.67 -2.83 32.60
N THR A 558 12.94 -1.69 33.24
CA THR A 558 11.99 -0.58 33.40
C THR A 558 12.31 0.58 32.46
N GLU A 559 13.54 0.68 31.96
CA GLU A 559 13.99 1.75 31.06
C GLU A 559 13.21 1.73 29.74
N ARG A 560 12.63 2.87 29.36
CA ARG A 560 11.86 3.04 28.11
C ARG A 560 12.74 2.95 26.87
N SER A 561 13.96 3.48 26.93
CA SER A 561 14.93 3.50 25.84
C SER A 561 15.50 2.13 25.49
N ASN A 562 15.35 1.14 26.38
CA ASN A 562 15.82 -0.21 26.14
C ASN A 562 14.98 -0.91 25.06
N SER A 563 15.68 -1.38 24.03
CA SER A 563 15.11 -2.05 22.85
C SER A 563 15.47 -3.53 22.78
N ASP A 564 15.78 -4.16 23.90
CA ASP A 564 16.15 -5.58 23.92
C ASP A 564 14.95 -6.46 23.52
N GLU A 565 15.23 -7.42 22.65
CA GLU A 565 14.24 -8.37 22.14
C GLU A 565 14.84 -9.79 22.16
N LEU A 566 14.05 -10.78 22.53
CA LEU A 566 14.42 -12.20 22.49
C LEU A 566 13.82 -12.89 21.27
N ARG A 567 14.55 -13.87 20.71
CA ARG A 567 14.02 -14.70 19.63
C ARG A 567 12.94 -15.62 20.18
N ALA A 568 11.86 -15.79 19.43
CA ALA A 568 10.72 -16.58 19.86
C ALA A 568 10.13 -17.42 18.72
N ILE A 569 9.41 -18.47 19.11
CA ILE A 569 8.46 -19.21 18.27
C ILE A 569 7.06 -18.83 18.77
N VAL A 570 6.24 -18.29 17.89
CA VAL A 570 4.86 -17.85 18.18
C VAL A 570 3.90 -18.73 17.39
N GLN A 571 2.93 -19.31 18.10
CA GLN A 571 1.96 -20.26 17.56
C GLN A 571 0.60 -20.04 18.21
N GLU A 572 -0.47 -20.36 17.50
CA GLU A 572 -1.82 -20.45 18.04
C GLU A 572 -2.13 -21.89 18.46
N GLY A 573 -3.00 -22.03 19.47
CA GLY A 573 -3.39 -23.34 19.97
C GLY A 573 -4.72 -23.31 20.71
N VAL A 574 -4.92 -24.33 21.55
CA VAL A 574 -6.15 -24.50 22.33
C VAL A 574 -6.04 -23.86 23.72
N PRO A 575 -7.14 -23.36 24.31
CA PRO A 575 -7.13 -22.63 25.58
C PRO A 575 -6.87 -23.48 26.83
N ASP A 576 -6.79 -24.81 26.70
CA ASP A 576 -6.64 -25.74 27.82
C ASP A 576 -5.17 -25.96 28.25
N GLY A 577 -4.22 -25.30 27.60
CA GLY A 577 -2.81 -25.44 27.91
C GLY A 577 -2.12 -26.62 27.20
N SER A 578 -2.84 -27.42 26.39
CA SER A 578 -2.25 -28.60 25.74
C SER A 578 -1.29 -28.29 24.58
N GLY A 579 -1.23 -27.04 24.13
CA GLY A 579 -0.22 -26.54 23.21
C GLY A 579 -0.77 -26.05 21.87
N PRO A 580 0.14 -25.79 20.90
CA PRO A 580 -0.22 -25.44 19.53
C PRO A 580 -1.10 -26.49 18.85
N ALA A 581 -2.07 -26.06 18.05
CA ALA A 581 -3.08 -26.95 17.44
C ALA A 581 -3.01 -26.97 15.91
N ASP A 582 -3.32 -28.12 15.29
CA ASP A 582 -3.26 -28.28 13.84
C ASP A 582 -4.20 -27.31 13.10
N GLY A 583 -3.73 -26.78 11.97
CA GLY A 583 -4.44 -25.75 11.19
C GLY A 583 -4.43 -24.33 11.76
N GLN A 584 -3.85 -24.11 12.95
CA GLN A 584 -3.71 -22.77 13.55
C GLN A 584 -2.40 -22.08 13.16
N PHE A 585 -2.30 -20.76 13.38
CA PHE A 585 -1.10 -20.00 13.02
C PHE A 585 0.17 -20.57 13.65
N GLY A 586 1.24 -20.71 12.86
CA GLY A 586 2.54 -21.18 13.34
C GLY A 586 2.60 -22.67 13.72
N TYR A 587 1.54 -23.47 13.55
CA TYR A 587 1.56 -24.90 13.88
C TYR A 587 2.70 -25.64 13.17
N GLY A 588 3.37 -26.55 13.89
CA GLY A 588 4.50 -27.34 13.38
C GLY A 588 5.83 -26.57 13.25
N THR A 589 5.86 -25.27 13.57
CA THR A 589 7.08 -24.47 13.52
C THR A 589 8.02 -24.86 14.66
N THR A 590 9.27 -25.20 14.32
CA THR A 590 10.33 -25.55 15.29
C THR A 590 11.52 -24.58 15.27
N SER A 591 11.52 -23.65 14.32
CA SER A 591 12.53 -22.59 14.22
C SER A 591 11.92 -21.25 14.66
N PRO A 592 12.69 -20.36 15.29
CA PRO A 592 12.22 -19.00 15.60
C PRO A 592 11.59 -18.34 14.39
N ASN A 593 10.42 -17.76 14.63
CA ASN A 593 9.60 -17.07 13.63
C ASN A 593 9.19 -15.67 14.10
N ALA A 594 9.68 -15.22 15.25
CA ALA A 594 9.38 -13.92 15.80
C ALA A 594 10.49 -13.42 16.73
N LYS A 595 10.39 -12.15 17.09
CA LYS A 595 11.05 -11.54 18.23
C LYS A 595 10.02 -11.03 19.22
N ILE A 596 10.31 -11.12 20.50
CA ILE A 596 9.48 -10.61 21.59
C ILE A 596 10.28 -9.64 22.46
N GLY A 597 9.71 -8.47 22.72
CA GLY A 597 10.29 -7.45 23.61
C GLY A 597 9.21 -6.81 24.48
N LEU A 598 9.63 -5.97 25.42
CA LEU A 598 8.70 -5.21 26.25
C LEU A 598 8.04 -4.07 25.48
N ARG A 599 6.81 -3.72 25.85
CA ARG A 599 6.11 -2.53 25.35
C ARG A 599 5.55 -1.66 26.47
N GLY A 600 5.26 -0.42 26.09
CA GLY A 600 4.70 0.61 26.95
C GLY A 600 5.77 1.34 27.78
N ASN A 601 5.29 2.34 28.53
CA ASN A 601 6.09 3.19 29.39
C ASN A 601 5.83 2.82 30.86
N THR A 602 4.75 3.34 31.44
CA THR A 602 4.32 3.06 32.82
C THR A 602 4.04 1.57 33.08
N SER A 603 3.59 0.83 32.06
CA SER A 603 3.36 -0.62 32.14
C SER A 603 4.63 -1.45 32.35
N ARG A 604 5.83 -0.89 32.12
CA ARG A 604 7.11 -1.59 32.40
C ARG A 604 7.39 -1.70 33.90
N TYR A 605 6.83 -0.79 34.71
CA TYR A 605 6.96 -0.84 36.17
C TYR A 605 6.05 -1.89 36.81
N ALA A 606 4.98 -2.32 36.13
CA ALA A 606 4.08 -3.34 36.64
C ALA A 606 4.73 -4.73 36.70
N ALA A 607 4.30 -5.56 37.65
CA ALA A 607 4.80 -6.93 37.77
C ALA A 607 4.47 -7.77 36.52
N GLN A 608 3.22 -7.70 36.05
CA GLN A 608 2.79 -8.34 34.81
C GLN A 608 3.10 -7.42 33.62
N LYS A 609 3.99 -7.87 32.73
CA LYS A 609 4.49 -7.08 31.61
C LYS A 609 3.56 -7.12 30.40
N SER A 610 3.65 -6.07 29.58
CA SER A 610 3.07 -6.05 28.23
C SER A 610 4.16 -6.32 27.20
N TYR A 611 3.82 -7.01 26.12
CA TYR A 611 4.80 -7.46 25.12
C TYR A 611 4.49 -6.93 23.72
N LYS A 612 5.55 -6.64 22.96
CA LYS A 612 5.51 -6.44 21.51
C LYS A 612 6.17 -7.64 20.85
N ILE A 613 5.43 -8.31 19.98
CA ILE A 613 5.90 -9.44 19.19
C ILE A 613 6.01 -8.99 17.75
N ARG A 614 7.19 -9.13 17.14
CA ARG A 614 7.43 -8.86 15.72
C ARG A 614 7.65 -10.19 15.00
N LEU A 615 6.73 -10.54 14.11
CA LEU A 615 6.84 -11.73 13.29
C LEU A 615 7.91 -11.56 12.21
N ASP A 616 8.75 -12.57 12.07
CA ASP A 616 9.71 -12.65 10.98
C ASP A 616 8.99 -12.84 9.65
N ASP A 617 9.62 -12.42 8.55
CA ASP A 617 9.05 -12.48 7.21
C ASP A 617 8.61 -13.91 6.79
N GLN A 618 9.20 -14.95 7.38
CA GLN A 618 8.88 -16.36 7.10
C GLN A 618 7.70 -16.90 7.91
N ALA A 619 7.31 -16.24 9.00
CA ALA A 619 6.15 -16.64 9.81
C ALA A 619 4.81 -16.41 9.08
N GLY A 620 4.81 -15.55 8.06
CA GLY A 620 3.59 -15.02 7.47
C GLY A 620 3.00 -13.90 8.32
N LEU A 621 1.75 -13.53 8.02
CA LEU A 621 1.02 -12.52 8.78
C LEU A 621 0.00 -13.20 9.68
N TRP A 622 -0.12 -12.71 10.91
CA TRP A 622 -1.17 -13.10 11.83
C TRP A 622 -2.32 -12.10 11.70
N ARG A 623 -3.48 -12.54 11.20
CA ARG A 623 -4.66 -11.66 10.94
C ARG A 623 -4.31 -10.41 10.14
N ASP A 624 -3.51 -10.56 9.08
CA ASP A 624 -2.99 -9.47 8.24
C ASP A 624 -2.05 -8.48 8.97
N GLN A 625 -1.45 -8.89 10.09
CA GLN A 625 -0.53 -8.10 10.91
C GLN A 625 0.83 -8.79 11.06
N GLN A 626 1.89 -7.99 11.12
CA GLN A 626 3.26 -8.45 11.37
C GLN A 626 3.72 -8.16 12.80
N VAL A 627 3.14 -7.15 13.45
CA VAL A 627 3.48 -6.74 14.81
C VAL A 627 2.25 -6.95 15.67
N LEU A 628 2.38 -7.75 16.71
CA LEU A 628 1.34 -8.03 17.68
C LEU A 628 1.69 -7.28 18.96
N ASN A 629 0.78 -6.44 19.43
CA ASN A 629 1.00 -5.72 20.68
C ASN A 629 0.08 -6.29 21.75
N LEU A 630 0.63 -7.11 22.64
CA LEU A 630 -0.11 -7.74 23.74
C LEU A 630 -0.07 -6.83 24.97
N ASN A 631 -1.19 -6.15 25.22
CA ASN A 631 -1.37 -5.32 26.41
C ASN A 631 -1.90 -6.13 27.58
N LYS A 632 -1.26 -5.96 28.74
CA LYS A 632 -1.73 -6.54 29.99
C LYS A 632 -2.77 -5.67 30.68
N HIS A 633 -2.72 -4.35 30.47
CA HIS A 633 -3.53 -3.36 31.18
C HIS A 633 -3.43 -3.51 32.72
N PRO A 634 -2.22 -3.43 33.29
CA PRO A 634 -1.99 -3.76 34.71
C PRO A 634 -2.72 -2.86 35.69
N TYR A 635 -3.09 -1.65 35.27
CA TYR A 635 -3.77 -0.66 36.10
C TYR A 635 -5.28 -0.56 35.81
N ASP A 636 -5.77 -1.18 34.73
CA ASP A 636 -7.21 -1.23 34.43
C ASP A 636 -7.82 -2.43 35.14
N PHE A 637 -8.58 -2.17 36.21
CA PHE A 637 -9.25 -3.23 36.98
C PHE A 637 -10.16 -4.10 36.10
N SER A 638 -10.86 -3.46 35.14
CA SER A 638 -11.80 -4.10 34.23
C SER A 638 -11.12 -4.90 33.10
N ARG A 639 -9.88 -4.54 32.73
CA ARG A 639 -9.13 -5.01 31.54
C ARG A 639 -9.81 -4.76 30.18
N ILE A 640 -10.89 -3.98 30.13
CA ILE A 640 -11.68 -3.79 28.90
C ILE A 640 -11.74 -2.34 28.40
N ARG A 641 -11.34 -1.32 29.18
CA ARG A 641 -11.49 0.10 28.82
C ARG A 641 -10.94 0.44 27.44
N ASN A 642 -9.75 -0.05 27.16
CA ASN A 642 -9.11 0.16 25.87
C ASN A 642 -9.84 -0.56 24.74
N LYS A 643 -10.27 -1.81 24.96
CA LYS A 643 -10.95 -2.63 23.96
C LYS A 643 -12.34 -2.09 23.60
N ILE A 644 -13.16 -1.75 24.59
CA ILE A 644 -14.51 -1.24 24.36
C ILE A 644 -14.47 0.06 23.55
N SER A 645 -13.50 0.94 23.85
CA SER A 645 -13.29 2.19 23.11
C SER A 645 -13.03 1.94 21.63
N PHE A 646 -12.07 1.08 21.31
CA PHE A 646 -11.77 0.73 19.91
C PHE A 646 -12.91 -0.01 19.22
N ASP A 647 -13.63 -0.89 19.92
CA ASP A 647 -14.76 -1.60 19.34
C ASP A 647 -15.93 -0.66 19.01
N LEU A 648 -16.09 0.44 19.75
CA LEU A 648 -17.08 1.48 19.46
C LEU A 648 -16.68 2.32 18.24
N PHE A 649 -15.41 2.72 18.12
CA PHE A 649 -14.90 3.50 16.98
C PHE A 649 -15.09 2.80 15.62
N LYS A 650 -15.20 1.46 15.60
CA LYS A 650 -15.47 0.68 14.37
C LYS A 650 -16.72 1.15 13.63
N ASN A 651 -17.71 1.67 14.37
CA ASN A 651 -19.02 2.03 13.84
C ASN A 651 -19.18 3.54 13.57
N MET A 652 -18.15 4.34 13.84
CA MET A 652 -18.17 5.79 13.60
C MET A 652 -17.66 6.09 12.18
N SER A 653 -18.40 6.90 11.42
CA SER A 653 -18.11 7.22 10.01
C SER A 653 -16.79 7.98 9.84
N ASP A 654 -16.53 8.93 10.74
CA ASP A 654 -15.46 9.91 10.60
C ASP A 654 -14.20 9.54 11.41
N MET A 655 -14.11 8.28 11.86
CA MET A 655 -13.01 7.79 12.68
C MET A 655 -12.50 6.44 12.18
N THR A 656 -11.18 6.23 12.23
CA THR A 656 -10.55 4.93 11.98
C THR A 656 -10.21 4.28 13.32
N SER A 657 -10.57 3.02 13.53
CA SER A 657 -10.28 2.28 14.77
C SER A 657 -9.09 1.33 14.63
N LEU A 658 -8.53 0.89 15.76
CA LEU A 658 -7.54 -0.18 15.83
C LEU A 658 -8.24 -1.52 16.07
N ARG A 659 -7.84 -2.58 15.36
CA ARG A 659 -8.39 -3.93 15.63
C ARG A 659 -7.89 -4.44 16.98
N THR A 660 -8.79 -4.99 17.79
CA THR A 660 -8.47 -5.56 19.11
C THR A 660 -8.95 -7.00 19.24
N GLN A 661 -8.24 -7.80 20.02
CA GLN A 661 -8.53 -9.23 20.21
C GLN A 661 -8.10 -9.68 21.60
N PHE A 662 -8.97 -10.33 22.38
CA PHE A 662 -8.53 -10.97 23.62
C PHE A 662 -7.60 -12.13 23.33
N VAL A 663 -6.54 -12.24 24.12
CA VAL A 663 -5.50 -13.26 23.99
C VAL A 663 -5.26 -13.92 25.33
N HIS A 664 -5.32 -15.24 25.37
CA HIS A 664 -4.78 -16.04 26.47
C HIS A 664 -3.33 -16.40 26.11
N LEU A 665 -2.37 -15.93 26.91
CA LEU A 665 -0.95 -16.12 26.61
C LEU A 665 -0.35 -17.26 27.44
N TYR A 666 0.36 -18.16 26.76
CA TYR A 666 1.22 -19.17 27.35
C TYR A 666 2.66 -18.94 26.93
N VAL A 667 3.60 -18.98 27.88
CA VAL A 667 5.03 -18.78 27.61
C VAL A 667 5.85 -19.98 28.06
N ARG A 668 6.78 -20.41 27.21
CA ARG A 668 7.83 -21.38 27.54
C ARG A 668 9.18 -20.70 27.42
N ASP A 669 9.89 -20.57 28.53
CA ASP A 669 11.21 -19.96 28.56
C ASP A 669 12.33 -21.00 28.36
N LEU A 670 13.06 -20.89 27.26
CA LEU A 670 14.29 -21.64 26.98
C LEU A 670 15.53 -20.73 26.92
N SER A 671 15.41 -19.45 27.27
CA SER A 671 16.46 -18.44 27.07
C SER A 671 17.78 -18.73 27.80
N GLU A 672 17.73 -19.48 28.90
CA GLU A 672 18.88 -19.91 29.69
C GLU A 672 19.43 -21.30 29.30
N GLY A 673 19.02 -21.83 28.14
CA GLY A 673 19.44 -23.17 27.68
C GLY A 673 18.61 -24.30 28.28
N GLY A 674 17.33 -24.03 28.57
CA GLY A 674 16.37 -25.01 29.07
C GLY A 674 16.12 -26.17 28.10
N ASN A 675 15.61 -27.28 28.63
CA ASN A 675 15.22 -28.45 27.84
C ASN A 675 13.91 -28.17 27.08
N ASP A 676 13.78 -28.64 25.83
CA ASP A 676 12.58 -28.54 24.99
C ASP A 676 11.31 -29.14 25.64
N ALA A 677 11.47 -29.90 26.74
CA ALA A 677 10.41 -30.44 27.59
C ALA A 677 9.87 -29.46 28.66
N ALA A 678 10.36 -28.22 28.75
CA ALA A 678 9.82 -27.23 29.70
C ALA A 678 8.31 -27.00 29.44
N PRO A 679 7.46 -26.99 30.49
CA PRO A 679 6.04 -26.75 30.31
C PRO A 679 5.78 -25.32 29.83
N PHE A 680 4.63 -25.12 29.19
CA PHE A 680 4.11 -23.77 28.97
C PHE A 680 3.49 -23.26 30.28
N GLU A 681 3.90 -22.06 30.69
CA GLU A 681 3.34 -21.35 31.84
C GLU A 681 2.19 -20.45 31.39
N ASP A 682 1.12 -20.41 32.19
CA ASP A 682 -0.04 -19.55 31.95
C ASP A 682 0.28 -18.11 32.37
N TYR A 683 0.26 -17.17 31.43
CA TYR A 683 0.48 -15.74 31.66
C TYR A 683 -0.83 -14.95 31.75
N GLY A 684 -1.97 -15.63 31.66
CA GLY A 684 -3.30 -15.08 31.83
C GLY A 684 -3.81 -14.30 30.61
N LEU A 685 -4.75 -13.40 30.88
CA LEU A 685 -5.45 -12.61 29.86
C LEU A 685 -4.63 -11.39 29.39
N TYR A 686 -4.66 -11.15 28.08
CA TYR A 686 -4.12 -9.97 27.40
C TYR A 686 -5.13 -9.44 26.38
N THR A 687 -4.93 -8.20 25.97
CA THR A 687 -5.62 -7.62 24.81
C THR A 687 -4.58 -7.30 23.75
N HIS A 688 -4.67 -7.97 22.60
CA HIS A 688 -3.96 -7.55 21.40
C HIS A 688 -4.55 -6.25 20.87
N VAL A 689 -3.68 -5.29 20.54
CA VAL A 689 -4.03 -4.04 19.86
C VAL A 689 -3.20 -3.91 18.60
N GLU A 690 -3.86 -3.66 17.46
CA GLU A 690 -3.18 -3.47 16.19
C GLU A 690 -2.12 -2.37 16.25
N GLN A 691 -0.97 -2.61 15.60
CA GLN A 691 0.10 -1.63 15.53
C GLN A 691 -0.21 -0.58 14.44
N PRO A 692 -0.40 0.71 14.79
CA PRO A 692 -0.46 1.79 13.83
C PRO A 692 0.92 1.94 13.20
N ASN A 693 1.04 1.50 11.95
CA ASN A 693 2.23 1.59 11.12
C ASN A 693 1.81 1.59 9.65
N LYS A 694 2.78 1.50 8.74
CA LYS A 694 2.51 1.37 7.30
C LYS A 694 1.57 0.22 6.91
N MET A 695 1.62 -0.90 7.63
CA MET A 695 0.73 -2.05 7.40
C MET A 695 -0.71 -1.69 7.78
N PHE A 696 -0.92 -1.08 8.95
CA PHE A 696 -2.22 -0.57 9.38
C PHE A 696 -2.81 0.38 8.34
N LEU A 697 -2.07 1.41 7.92
CA LEU A 697 -2.56 2.34 6.89
C LEU A 697 -3.00 1.61 5.62
N ARG A 698 -2.19 0.64 5.15
CA ARG A 698 -2.51 -0.17 3.97
C ARG A 698 -3.78 -1.02 4.16
N THR A 699 -3.90 -1.70 5.30
CA THR A 699 -5.02 -2.61 5.59
C THR A 699 -6.32 -1.84 5.78
N HIS A 700 -6.25 -0.62 6.31
CA HIS A 700 -7.36 0.30 6.50
C HIS A 700 -7.68 1.14 5.24
N TRP A 701 -7.03 0.85 4.10
CA TRP A 701 -7.19 1.56 2.83
C TRP A 701 -6.80 3.06 2.87
N LEU A 702 -6.02 3.44 3.86
CA LEU A 702 -5.38 4.75 3.98
C LEU A 702 -4.07 4.78 3.19
N ASP A 703 -3.51 5.96 2.94
CA ASP A 703 -2.24 6.13 2.23
C ASP A 703 -1.06 5.58 3.06
N PRO A 704 -0.41 4.47 2.66
CA PRO A 704 0.68 3.86 3.41
C PRO A 704 2.00 4.65 3.33
N ASN A 705 2.05 5.77 2.59
CA ASN A 705 3.19 6.68 2.57
C ASN A 705 2.85 8.05 3.19
N GLY A 706 1.71 8.16 3.87
CA GLY A 706 1.33 9.36 4.62
C GLY A 706 2.26 9.64 5.81
N GLN A 707 2.14 10.84 6.33
CA GLN A 707 2.74 11.25 7.60
C GLN A 707 1.87 10.71 8.73
N MET A 708 2.51 10.17 9.77
CA MET A 708 1.84 9.65 10.94
C MET A 708 2.71 9.89 12.16
N TYR A 709 2.19 10.65 13.11
CA TYR A 709 2.87 11.03 14.34
C TYR A 709 2.01 10.69 15.54
N LYS A 710 2.57 9.98 16.50
CA LYS A 710 1.88 9.72 17.76
C LYS A 710 2.25 10.78 18.78
N ALA A 711 1.25 11.39 19.41
CA ALA A 711 1.45 12.42 20.42
C ALA A 711 2.10 11.82 21.68
N ALA A 712 3.21 12.41 22.11
CA ALA A 712 3.91 12.04 23.34
C ALA A 712 3.72 13.12 24.42
N GLN A 713 3.94 14.38 24.10
CA GLN A 713 3.69 15.58 24.92
C GLN A 713 3.50 16.74 23.95
N PHE A 714 2.34 16.81 23.29
CA PHE A 714 2.14 17.69 22.14
C PHE A 714 0.90 18.58 22.29
N GLU A 715 1.14 19.87 22.50
CA GLU A 715 0.09 20.89 22.76
C GLU A 715 -0.15 21.80 21.54
N PHE A 716 0.29 21.36 20.35
CA PHE A 716 0.24 22.14 19.11
C PHE A 716 1.01 23.47 19.15
N LEU A 717 2.01 23.59 20.04
CA LEU A 717 3.02 24.65 19.97
C LEU A 717 4.02 24.37 18.84
N ARG A 718 4.86 25.37 18.52
CA ARG A 718 5.83 25.24 17.44
C ARG A 718 7.06 24.38 17.79
N TYR A 719 7.49 24.35 19.05
CA TYR A 719 8.66 23.59 19.53
C TYR A 719 9.89 23.75 18.61
N PRO A 720 10.45 24.96 18.45
CA PRO A 720 11.50 25.22 17.46
C PRO A 720 12.82 24.50 17.74
N ASP A 721 13.07 24.10 18.98
CA ASP A 721 14.29 23.40 19.38
C ASP A 721 14.21 21.89 19.08
N GLU A 722 13.02 21.29 19.22
CA GLU A 722 12.76 19.86 19.03
C GLU A 722 12.22 19.52 17.63
N LEU A 723 11.25 20.29 17.12
CA LEU A 723 10.55 20.02 15.87
C LEU A 723 11.20 20.78 14.71
N LYS A 724 12.20 20.12 14.10
CA LYS A 724 12.98 20.63 12.97
C LYS A 724 12.82 19.77 11.72
N LEU A 725 13.16 20.36 10.56
CA LEU A 725 13.25 19.60 9.30
C LEU A 725 14.45 18.64 9.38
N GLN A 726 14.36 17.47 8.73
CA GLN A 726 15.48 16.52 8.66
C GLN A 726 16.72 17.12 7.97
N SER A 727 16.54 18.12 7.11
CA SER A 727 17.63 18.85 6.46
C SER A 727 18.33 19.87 7.36
N ASP A 728 17.79 20.16 8.55
CA ASP A 728 18.36 21.09 9.52
C ASP A 728 19.59 20.44 10.20
N PRO A 729 20.73 21.15 10.31
CA PRO A 729 21.94 20.61 10.95
C PRO A 729 21.76 20.25 12.43
N ASP A 730 20.80 20.87 13.12
CA ASP A 730 20.51 20.63 14.54
C ASP A 730 19.33 19.65 14.73
N TYR A 731 18.89 18.95 13.67
CA TYR A 731 17.85 17.94 13.79
C TYR A 731 18.35 16.74 14.61
N ASP A 732 17.65 16.48 15.73
CA ASP A 732 17.80 15.28 16.53
C ASP A 732 16.47 14.55 16.60
N LYS A 733 16.44 13.34 16.05
CA LYS A 733 15.26 12.47 16.07
C LYS A 733 14.82 12.13 17.50
N ALA A 734 15.76 11.89 18.41
CA ALA A 734 15.43 11.56 19.79
C ALA A 734 14.75 12.75 20.49
N ALA A 735 15.21 13.97 20.22
CA ALA A 735 14.57 15.19 20.70
C ALA A 735 13.17 15.38 20.09
N PHE A 736 13.03 15.15 18.78
CA PHE A 736 11.74 15.21 18.07
C PHE A 736 10.71 14.24 18.68
N GLU A 737 11.12 13.00 18.94
CA GLU A 737 10.25 11.94 19.48
C GLU A 737 9.90 12.13 20.97
N THR A 738 10.45 13.16 21.64
CA THR A 738 9.94 13.58 22.97
C THR A 738 8.59 14.29 22.87
N VAL A 739 8.30 14.92 21.73
CA VAL A 739 7.05 15.64 21.45
C VAL A 739 6.12 14.77 20.58
N LEU A 740 6.63 14.23 19.47
CA LEU A 740 5.87 13.44 18.48
C LEU A 740 6.67 12.22 18.01
N GLU A 741 6.22 11.00 18.36
CA GLU A 741 6.83 9.76 17.88
C GLU A 741 6.55 9.56 16.37
N ILE A 742 7.59 9.23 15.57
CA ILE A 742 7.49 9.16 14.10
C ILE A 742 7.15 7.74 13.65
N ASP A 743 5.87 7.46 13.39
CA ASP A 743 5.39 6.12 12.97
C ASP A 743 5.14 5.99 11.45
N GLY A 744 5.18 7.11 10.71
CA GLY A 744 4.93 7.20 9.27
C GLY A 744 6.14 7.66 8.47
N ARG A 745 5.88 8.51 7.46
CA ARG A 745 6.94 9.15 6.67
C ARG A 745 7.67 10.23 7.49
N GLU A 746 9.01 10.17 7.47
CA GLU A 746 9.89 11.14 8.13
C GLU A 746 10.15 12.35 7.21
N ASP A 747 9.09 13.12 6.97
CA ASP A 747 9.08 14.36 6.21
C ASP A 747 8.22 15.36 6.97
N HIS A 748 8.81 16.40 7.56
CA HIS A 748 8.13 17.23 8.57
C HIS A 748 7.57 18.55 8.01
N GLU A 749 7.78 18.86 6.72
CA GLU A 749 7.45 20.18 6.18
C GLU A 749 5.98 20.57 6.35
N LYS A 750 5.06 19.62 6.09
CA LYS A 750 3.62 19.85 6.27
C LYS A 750 3.24 20.03 7.74
N LEU A 751 3.87 19.26 8.65
CA LEU A 751 3.62 19.37 10.08
C LEU A 751 4.05 20.74 10.60
N LEU A 752 5.26 21.17 10.25
CA LEU A 752 5.80 22.45 10.67
C LEU A 752 4.99 23.62 10.11
N ARG A 753 4.58 23.56 8.83
CA ARG A 753 3.67 24.56 8.24
C ARG A 753 2.33 24.65 8.96
N MET A 754 1.73 23.52 9.31
CA MET A 754 0.49 23.50 10.09
C MET A 754 0.70 24.14 11.46
N LEU A 755 1.81 23.83 12.14
CA LEU A 755 2.13 24.41 13.44
C LEU A 755 2.40 25.92 13.35
N ASP A 756 3.12 26.38 12.34
CA ASP A 756 3.34 27.80 12.09
C ASP A 756 2.00 28.53 11.92
N ASP A 757 1.10 28.03 11.07
CA ASP A 757 -0.22 28.62 10.84
C ASP A 757 -1.12 28.57 12.11
N VAL A 758 -1.09 27.47 12.88
CA VAL A 758 -1.85 27.32 14.15
C VAL A 758 -1.37 28.27 15.24
N ASN A 759 -0.10 28.64 15.24
CA ASN A 759 0.48 29.57 16.22
C ASN A 759 0.51 31.03 15.73
N ASP A 760 0.11 31.31 14.48
CA ASP A 760 0.00 32.67 13.95
C ASP A 760 -1.37 33.30 14.30
N GLU A 761 -1.36 34.28 15.20
CA GLU A 761 -2.55 35.02 15.62
C GLU A 761 -3.02 36.07 14.59
N THR A 762 -2.22 36.34 13.55
CA THR A 762 -2.57 37.32 12.49
C THR A 762 -3.46 36.73 11.40
N ILE A 763 -3.56 35.40 11.34
CA ILE A 763 -4.40 34.66 10.38
C ILE A 763 -5.71 34.26 11.06
N SER A 764 -6.81 34.33 10.31
CA SER A 764 -8.12 33.83 10.77
C SER A 764 -8.03 32.35 11.14
N PHE A 765 -8.37 31.99 12.38
CA PHE A 765 -8.27 30.60 12.81
C PHE A 765 -9.24 29.69 12.05
N ASP A 766 -10.42 30.17 11.66
CA ASP A 766 -11.36 29.36 10.88
C ASP A 766 -10.77 28.99 9.50
N GLU A 767 -9.95 29.86 8.90
CA GLU A 767 -9.23 29.58 7.66
C GLU A 767 -8.09 28.57 7.89
N VAL A 768 -7.32 28.75 8.97
CA VAL A 768 -6.26 27.81 9.39
C VAL A 768 -6.85 26.43 9.61
N PHE A 769 -7.94 26.34 10.38
CA PHE A 769 -8.59 25.09 10.71
C PHE A 769 -9.15 24.39 9.47
N LYS A 770 -9.87 25.13 8.61
CA LYS A 770 -10.41 24.60 7.36
C LYS A 770 -9.32 24.06 6.42
N ARG A 771 -8.16 24.72 6.39
CA ARG A 771 -7.01 24.33 5.56
C ARG A 771 -6.37 23.04 6.07
N HIS A 772 -6.12 22.96 7.37
CA HIS A 772 -5.25 21.93 7.95
C HIS A 772 -6.00 20.77 8.60
N PHE A 773 -7.29 20.89 8.88
CA PHE A 773 -8.02 19.86 9.64
C PHE A 773 -9.34 19.49 8.97
N ASP A 774 -9.79 18.29 9.26
CA ASP A 774 -11.13 17.84 8.92
C ASP A 774 -12.08 18.00 10.09
N LEU A 775 -13.15 18.78 9.88
CA LEU A 775 -14.07 19.18 10.94
C LEU A 775 -14.84 17.99 11.52
N ASP A 776 -15.37 17.11 10.66
CA ASP A 776 -16.16 15.95 11.09
C ASP A 776 -15.29 14.97 11.88
N ASN A 777 -14.07 14.68 11.41
CA ASN A 777 -13.12 13.84 12.13
C ASN A 777 -12.71 14.46 13.48
N TYR A 778 -12.37 15.74 13.51
CA TYR A 778 -11.97 16.45 14.74
C TYR A 778 -13.08 16.49 15.78
N LEU A 779 -14.30 16.87 15.39
CA LEU A 779 -15.46 16.91 16.28
C LEU A 779 -15.79 15.50 16.79
N THR A 780 -15.74 14.48 15.94
CA THR A 780 -15.99 13.09 16.33
C THR A 780 -14.96 12.59 17.33
N TRP A 781 -13.67 12.88 17.11
CA TRP A 781 -12.60 12.53 18.04
C TRP A 781 -12.78 13.23 19.39
N LEU A 782 -12.95 14.55 19.40
CA LEU A 782 -13.08 15.35 20.62
C LEU A 782 -14.33 14.96 21.43
N ALA A 783 -15.48 14.85 20.77
CA ALA A 783 -16.73 14.44 21.41
C ALA A 783 -16.66 13.02 21.98
N SER A 784 -15.99 12.09 21.27
CA SER A 784 -15.80 10.73 21.76
C SER A 784 -14.94 10.69 23.02
N ASN A 785 -13.85 11.46 23.08
CA ASN A 785 -13.01 11.52 24.28
C ASN A 785 -13.74 12.09 25.48
N ILE A 786 -14.56 13.13 25.28
CA ILE A 786 -15.40 13.69 26.35
C ILE A 786 -16.42 12.65 26.84
N LEU A 787 -17.13 11.97 25.93
CA LEU A 787 -18.15 10.98 26.29
C LEU A 787 -17.58 9.71 26.91
N MET A 788 -16.40 9.28 26.45
CA MET A 788 -15.66 8.12 26.99
C MET A 788 -14.78 8.49 28.18
N ASP A 789 -14.82 9.73 28.65
CA ASP A 789 -14.07 10.20 29.81
C ASP A 789 -12.54 10.03 29.71
N ASN A 790 -11.98 10.18 28.52
CA ASN A 790 -10.53 10.04 28.30
C ASN A 790 -9.82 11.41 28.39
N MET A 791 -9.38 11.75 29.59
CA MET A 791 -8.82 13.08 29.93
C MET A 791 -7.39 13.30 29.42
N ASP A 792 -6.61 12.24 29.21
CA ASP A 792 -5.18 12.35 28.82
C ASP A 792 -4.99 12.60 27.30
N THR A 793 -6.08 12.89 26.59
CA THR A 793 -6.10 13.17 25.15
C THR A 793 -5.84 14.64 24.80
N ASN A 794 -5.56 15.48 25.79
CA ASN A 794 -5.22 16.89 25.58
C ASN A 794 -3.83 17.06 24.93
N SER A 795 -2.83 16.26 25.32
CA SER A 795 -1.47 16.32 24.77
C SER A 795 -0.87 14.96 24.40
N GLN A 796 -1.58 13.86 24.68
CA GLN A 796 -1.14 12.48 24.43
C GLN A 796 -2.29 11.62 23.88
N ASN A 797 -2.09 10.31 23.70
CA ASN A 797 -3.17 9.34 23.41
C ASN A 797 -3.97 9.61 22.11
N PHE A 798 -3.32 10.23 21.12
CA PHE A 798 -3.81 10.30 19.75
C PHE A 798 -2.67 10.23 18.74
N ILE A 799 -3.04 9.96 17.49
CA ILE A 799 -2.14 9.95 16.35
C ILE A 799 -2.63 10.99 15.34
N LEU A 800 -1.72 11.83 14.88
CA LEU A 800 -1.94 12.72 13.74
C LEU A 800 -1.55 12.01 12.44
N TYR A 801 -2.51 11.85 11.55
CA TYR A 801 -2.33 11.25 10.24
C TYR A 801 -2.62 12.27 9.14
N SER A 802 -1.75 12.34 8.12
CA SER A 802 -2.01 13.09 6.90
C SER A 802 -1.56 12.31 5.66
N PRO A 803 -2.45 12.08 4.67
CA PRO A 803 -2.07 11.44 3.42
C PRO A 803 -1.12 12.34 2.62
N LEU A 804 -0.28 11.74 1.77
CA LEU A 804 0.81 12.49 1.13
C LEU A 804 0.31 13.63 0.24
N ASN A 805 -0.84 13.46 -0.41
CA ASN A 805 -1.42 14.40 -1.37
C ASN A 805 -2.57 15.25 -0.80
N ALA A 806 -2.63 15.45 0.52
CA ALA A 806 -3.58 16.38 1.13
C ALA A 806 -2.88 17.25 2.19
N GLU A 807 -3.41 18.46 2.40
CA GLU A 807 -2.94 19.36 3.47
C GLU A 807 -3.65 19.07 4.82
N LYS A 808 -4.74 18.29 4.81
CA LYS A 808 -5.49 17.97 6.02
C LYS A 808 -4.80 16.92 6.91
N TRP A 809 -4.92 17.14 8.21
CA TRP A 809 -4.57 16.26 9.32
C TRP A 809 -5.84 15.66 9.92
N PHE A 810 -5.75 14.39 10.27
CA PHE A 810 -6.81 13.60 10.90
C PHE A 810 -6.32 13.07 12.24
N PHE A 811 -7.19 13.08 13.23
CA PHE A 811 -6.96 12.47 14.53
C PHE A 811 -7.38 11.00 14.46
N LEU A 812 -6.47 10.12 14.89
CA LEU A 812 -6.74 8.70 15.09
C LEU A 812 -6.56 8.35 16.58
N PRO A 813 -7.37 7.44 17.16
CA PRO A 813 -7.32 7.11 18.58
C PRO A 813 -6.12 6.21 18.93
N TRP A 814 -5.54 6.41 20.12
CA TRP A 814 -4.48 5.57 20.71
C TRP A 814 -4.60 5.56 22.25
N ASP A 815 -4.26 4.45 22.93
CA ASP A 815 -4.30 4.32 24.42
C ASP A 815 -5.56 4.87 25.13
N TYR A 816 -6.63 4.07 25.16
CA TYR A 816 -7.91 4.42 25.78
C TYR A 816 -8.19 3.65 27.07
N ASP A 817 -7.16 3.12 27.75
CA ASP A 817 -7.33 2.53 29.09
C ASP A 817 -7.52 3.56 30.20
N GLY A 818 -7.16 4.82 29.99
CA GLY A 818 -7.46 5.94 30.90
C GLY A 818 -8.88 6.53 30.77
N GLY A 819 -9.78 5.88 30.01
CA GLY A 819 -11.17 6.33 29.88
C GLY A 819 -12.14 5.60 30.83
N TRP A 820 -13.44 5.82 30.64
CA TRP A 820 -14.52 5.12 31.34
C TRP A 820 -14.42 5.20 32.86
N GLY A 821 -14.38 6.41 33.40
CA GLY A 821 -14.42 6.65 34.85
C GLY A 821 -13.13 6.22 35.56
N PHE A 822 -12.04 5.97 34.81
CA PHE A 822 -10.77 5.56 35.38
C PHE A 822 -10.26 6.54 36.45
N TYR A 823 -10.58 7.83 36.36
CA TYR A 823 -10.14 8.83 37.32
C TYR A 823 -11.17 9.17 38.40
N ASP A 824 -12.33 8.50 38.43
CA ASP A 824 -13.37 8.75 39.45
C ASP A 824 -13.08 7.99 40.75
N ASP A 825 -12.51 6.78 40.67
CA ASP A 825 -12.52 5.81 41.79
C ASP A 825 -11.16 5.20 42.19
N VAL A 826 -10.02 5.64 41.63
CA VAL A 826 -8.73 4.95 41.86
C VAL A 826 -8.07 5.35 43.19
N PRO A 827 -7.94 4.46 44.19
CA PRO A 827 -7.35 4.78 45.49
C PRO A 827 -5.82 4.92 45.45
N PHE A 828 -5.17 4.44 44.38
CA PHE A 828 -3.72 4.49 44.18
C PHE A 828 -3.24 5.85 43.63
N ILE A 829 -4.18 6.64 43.10
CA ILE A 829 -3.97 8.00 42.63
C ILE A 829 -4.69 8.88 43.65
N ASP A 830 -4.05 9.14 44.78
CA ASP A 830 -4.50 10.14 45.78
C ASP A 830 -4.24 11.57 45.22
N ARG A 831 -4.64 11.78 43.96
CA ARG A 831 -4.52 13.01 43.17
C ARG A 831 -5.93 13.31 42.68
N GLY A 832 -6.81 13.79 43.57
CA GLY A 832 -8.20 14.07 43.20
C GLY A 832 -8.29 14.84 41.88
N THR A 833 -9.11 14.38 40.94
CA THR A 833 -9.25 14.98 39.61
C THR A 833 -9.62 16.47 39.73
N ALA A 834 -8.83 17.34 39.12
CA ALA A 834 -9.08 18.78 39.17
C ALA A 834 -10.40 19.11 38.43
N PRO A 835 -11.18 20.11 38.90
CA PRO A 835 -12.45 20.47 38.27
C PRO A 835 -12.37 20.79 36.78
N TRP A 836 -11.22 21.32 36.32
CA TRP A 836 -10.98 21.65 34.91
C TRP A 836 -10.65 20.44 34.03
N GLN A 837 -10.38 19.25 34.58
CA GLN A 837 -10.11 18.04 33.77
C GLN A 837 -11.37 17.46 33.11
N TYR A 838 -12.56 17.98 33.46
CA TYR A 838 -13.82 17.58 32.86
C TYR A 838 -14.21 18.47 31.67
N GLY A 839 -14.75 17.84 30.62
CA GLY A 839 -15.34 18.54 29.49
C GLY A 839 -14.32 19.35 28.67
N VAL A 840 -14.72 20.56 28.24
CA VAL A 840 -13.89 21.40 27.36
C VAL A 840 -12.70 22.05 28.07
N SER A 841 -12.81 22.27 29.39
CA SER A 841 -11.78 22.91 30.21
C SER A 841 -10.45 22.15 30.13
N ASN A 842 -10.51 20.82 29.96
CA ASN A 842 -9.34 19.94 29.86
C ASN A 842 -8.48 20.22 28.63
N TYR A 843 -9.11 20.70 27.55
CA TYR A 843 -8.45 21.02 26.29
C TYR A 843 -8.05 22.49 26.19
N TRP A 844 -8.39 23.32 27.18
CA TRP A 844 -8.18 24.77 27.11
C TRP A 844 -6.71 25.19 27.18
N GLY A 845 -5.83 24.33 27.70
CA GLY A 845 -4.38 24.54 27.70
C GLY A 845 -3.71 24.35 26.33
N VAL A 846 -4.42 23.75 25.36
CA VAL A 846 -3.85 23.32 24.07
C VAL A 846 -4.17 24.34 22.98
N THR A 847 -3.16 24.80 22.24
CA THR A 847 -3.27 25.92 21.29
C THR A 847 -4.36 25.70 20.25
N LEU A 848 -4.39 24.53 19.61
CA LEU A 848 -5.39 24.21 18.59
C LEU A 848 -6.81 24.24 19.16
N HIS A 849 -7.04 23.53 20.27
CA HIS A 849 -8.36 23.36 20.86
C HIS A 849 -8.89 24.68 21.44
N LYS A 850 -8.05 25.44 22.14
CA LYS A 850 -8.38 26.78 22.67
C LYS A 850 -8.80 27.73 21.56
N ARG A 851 -8.05 27.79 20.45
CA ARG A 851 -8.40 28.66 19.31
C ARG A 851 -9.70 28.23 18.64
N PHE A 852 -9.94 26.93 18.51
CA PHE A 852 -11.18 26.39 17.94
C PHE A 852 -12.40 26.71 18.81
N LEU A 853 -12.30 26.46 20.12
CA LEU A 853 -13.40 26.63 21.07
C LEU A 853 -13.73 28.10 21.36
N ARG A 854 -12.78 29.03 21.18
CA ARG A 854 -13.07 30.48 21.30
C ARG A 854 -14.15 30.99 20.34
N ASN A 855 -14.43 30.27 19.25
CA ASN A 855 -15.55 30.57 18.37
C ASN A 855 -16.84 29.91 18.92
N PRO A 856 -17.87 30.68 19.33
CA PRO A 856 -19.11 30.12 19.86
C PRO A 856 -19.82 29.16 18.90
N ASP A 857 -19.74 29.40 17.59
CA ASP A 857 -20.35 28.53 16.57
C ASP A 857 -19.70 27.14 16.59
N ASN A 858 -18.39 27.06 16.83
CA ASN A 858 -17.65 25.81 16.95
C ASN A 858 -18.00 25.04 18.24
N VAL A 859 -18.31 25.75 19.33
CA VAL A 859 -18.80 25.13 20.58
C VAL A 859 -20.19 24.53 20.37
N GLU A 860 -21.06 25.22 19.63
CA GLU A 860 -22.37 24.68 19.26
C GLU A 860 -22.24 23.42 18.39
N LEU A 861 -21.34 23.43 17.41
CA LEU A 861 -21.04 22.24 16.59
C LEU A 861 -20.57 21.06 17.44
N LEU A 862 -19.70 21.29 18.42
CA LEU A 862 -19.26 20.24 19.35
C LEU A 862 -20.40 19.73 20.23
N GLY A 863 -21.23 20.63 20.77
CA GLY A 863 -22.40 20.25 21.56
C GLY A 863 -23.38 19.37 20.77
N ASN A 864 -23.63 19.73 19.50
CA ASN A 864 -24.45 18.92 18.59
C ASN A 864 -23.84 17.54 18.33
N LYS A 865 -22.52 17.47 18.08
CA LYS A 865 -21.82 16.19 17.89
C LYS A 865 -21.84 15.31 19.15
N ILE A 866 -21.73 15.90 20.34
CA ILE A 866 -21.86 15.19 21.63
C ILE A 866 -23.26 14.58 21.78
N VAL A 867 -24.32 15.32 21.45
CA VAL A 867 -25.69 14.79 21.49
C VAL A 867 -25.85 13.63 20.50
N GLU A 868 -25.38 13.79 19.27
CA GLU A 868 -25.41 12.75 18.23
C GLU A 868 -24.68 11.48 18.66
N LEU A 869 -23.44 11.59 19.16
CA LEU A 869 -22.65 10.42 19.57
C LEU A 869 -23.20 9.78 20.85
N ALA A 870 -23.78 10.55 21.78
CA ALA A 870 -24.40 9.99 22.98
C ALA A 870 -25.62 9.11 22.66
N GLU A 871 -26.34 9.35 21.55
CA GLU A 871 -27.38 8.43 21.07
C GLU A 871 -26.78 7.10 20.59
N GLN A 872 -25.61 7.14 19.96
CA GLN A 872 -24.87 5.96 19.53
C GLN A 872 -24.21 5.22 20.69
N LEU A 873 -23.83 5.93 21.76
CA LEU A 873 -23.17 5.43 22.97
C LEU A 873 -24.15 5.28 24.15
N ASN A 874 -25.40 4.92 23.88
CA ASN A 874 -26.43 4.77 24.91
C ASN A 874 -26.19 3.57 25.84
N GLU A 875 -26.83 3.63 27.02
CA GLU A 875 -26.67 2.62 28.08
C GLU A 875 -26.93 1.18 27.61
N GLU A 876 -27.95 0.95 26.77
CA GLU A 876 -28.31 -0.38 26.29
C GLU A 876 -27.18 -1.00 25.47
N ARG A 877 -26.61 -0.22 24.54
CA ARG A 877 -25.50 -0.67 23.69
C ARG A 877 -24.25 -0.95 24.52
N ILE A 878 -23.88 -0.04 25.42
CA ILE A 878 -22.68 -0.20 26.25
C ILE A 878 -22.83 -1.42 27.16
N ARG A 879 -23.98 -1.57 27.83
CA ARG A 879 -24.28 -2.74 28.67
C ARG A 879 -24.17 -4.05 27.89
N GLY A 880 -24.76 -4.11 26.69
CA GLY A 880 -24.66 -5.30 25.84
C GLY A 880 -23.22 -5.66 25.45
N MET A 881 -22.36 -4.67 25.20
CA MET A 881 -20.93 -4.91 24.94
C MET A 881 -20.20 -5.37 26.21
N VAL A 882 -20.40 -4.69 27.34
CA VAL A 882 -19.82 -5.06 28.64
C VAL A 882 -20.18 -6.49 29.02
N ASP A 883 -21.45 -6.89 28.88
CA ASP A 883 -21.90 -8.25 29.19
C ASP A 883 -21.20 -9.31 28.32
N SER A 884 -20.96 -8.99 27.04
CA SER A 884 -20.21 -9.88 26.15
C SER A 884 -18.74 -10.05 26.58
N TYR A 885 -18.10 -8.98 27.06
CA TYR A 885 -16.73 -9.04 27.56
C TYR A 885 -16.64 -9.72 28.92
N ARG A 886 -17.63 -9.48 29.80
CA ARG A 886 -17.73 -10.09 31.14
C ARG A 886 -17.57 -11.61 31.05
N ALA A 887 -18.28 -12.24 30.11
CA ALA A 887 -18.20 -13.69 29.89
C ALA A 887 -16.77 -14.19 29.55
N VAL A 888 -15.95 -13.37 28.89
CA VAL A 888 -14.58 -13.72 28.51
C VAL A 888 -13.59 -13.45 29.66
N ILE A 889 -13.72 -12.31 30.35
CA ILE A 889 -12.70 -11.86 31.32
C ILE A 889 -12.87 -12.50 32.71
N THR A 890 -14.11 -12.71 33.17
CA THR A 890 -14.40 -13.19 34.53
C THR A 890 -13.70 -14.52 34.86
N PRO A 891 -13.62 -15.52 33.95
CA PRO A 891 -12.87 -16.75 34.21
C PRO A 891 -11.38 -16.53 34.48
N PHE A 892 -10.77 -15.50 33.88
CA PHE A 892 -9.37 -15.17 34.08
C PHE A 892 -9.16 -14.37 35.35
N LEU A 893 -9.96 -13.33 35.59
CA LEU A 893 -9.79 -12.46 36.75
C LEU A 893 -10.10 -13.17 38.09
N ASN A 894 -10.79 -14.31 38.06
CA ASN A 894 -11.05 -15.16 39.23
C ASN A 894 -10.00 -16.27 39.47
N ARG A 895 -8.92 -16.32 38.69
CA ARG A 895 -7.88 -17.36 38.85
C ARG A 895 -6.48 -16.82 38.70
N ALA A 896 -5.51 -17.59 39.18
CA ALA A 896 -4.10 -17.30 38.94
C ALA A 896 -3.76 -17.45 37.43
N PRO A 897 -2.85 -16.62 36.88
CA PRO A 897 -2.07 -15.63 37.60
C PRO A 897 -2.81 -14.30 37.85
N ASP A 898 -3.87 -13.98 37.10
CA ASP A 898 -4.46 -12.63 37.03
C ASP A 898 -5.05 -12.13 38.37
N ILE A 899 -5.74 -12.99 39.12
CA ILE A 899 -6.34 -12.62 40.41
C ILE A 899 -5.29 -12.08 41.41
N ASN A 900 -4.02 -12.46 41.26
CA ASN A 900 -2.95 -12.06 42.18
C ASN A 900 -2.44 -10.64 41.93
N PHE A 901 -2.88 -9.98 40.85
CA PHE A 901 -2.39 -8.68 40.40
C PHE A 901 -3.53 -7.72 40.04
N LEU A 902 -4.72 -7.93 40.60
CA LEU A 902 -5.82 -6.97 40.51
C LEU A 902 -5.53 -5.77 41.43
N THR A 903 -5.90 -4.58 40.98
CA THR A 903 -5.81 -3.34 41.76
C THR A 903 -6.86 -3.31 42.88
N GLU A 904 -8.02 -3.90 42.64
CA GLU A 904 -9.14 -3.99 43.58
C GLU A 904 -9.57 -5.45 43.83
N PRO A 905 -10.28 -5.73 44.93
CA PRO A 905 -10.84 -7.05 45.18
C PRO A 905 -11.80 -7.49 44.06
N VAL A 906 -11.62 -8.70 43.52
CA VAL A 906 -12.46 -9.23 42.41
C VAL A 906 -13.97 -9.21 42.67
N ALA A 907 -14.38 -9.19 43.94
CA ALA A 907 -15.80 -9.06 44.33
C ALA A 907 -16.45 -7.73 43.90
N GLN A 908 -15.65 -6.69 43.62
CA GLN A 908 -16.09 -5.38 43.14
C GLN A 908 -16.12 -5.28 41.61
N LEU A 909 -15.68 -6.33 40.88
CA LEU A 909 -15.60 -6.30 39.41
C LEU A 909 -16.98 -6.09 38.76
N ASP A 910 -18.03 -6.66 39.32
CA ASP A 910 -19.36 -6.52 38.73
C ASP A 910 -19.89 -5.08 38.85
N GLU A 911 -19.61 -4.41 39.96
CA GLU A 911 -19.95 -3.00 40.19
C GLU A 911 -19.19 -2.08 39.23
N GLU A 912 -17.88 -2.32 39.10
CA GLU A 912 -17.02 -1.63 38.14
C GLU A 912 -17.54 -1.77 36.70
N LEU A 913 -17.89 -2.99 36.27
CA LEU A 913 -18.37 -3.21 34.91
C LEU A 913 -19.75 -2.57 34.67
N ASP A 914 -20.63 -2.59 35.67
CA ASP A 914 -21.97 -2.01 35.57
C ASP A 914 -21.95 -0.48 35.46
N SER A 915 -20.91 0.19 36.00
CA SER A 915 -20.78 1.65 35.96
C SER A 915 -20.63 2.20 34.53
N PHE A 916 -19.95 1.46 33.65
CA PHE A 916 -19.59 1.86 32.28
C PHE A 916 -20.78 2.36 31.47
N ALA A 917 -21.95 1.72 31.62
CA ALA A 917 -23.14 2.07 30.86
C ALA A 917 -23.59 3.51 31.09
N SER A 918 -23.41 4.03 32.31
CA SER A 918 -23.90 5.36 32.71
C SER A 918 -22.96 6.51 32.34
N ILE A 919 -21.69 6.21 32.04
CA ILE A 919 -20.62 7.19 31.88
C ILE A 919 -20.91 8.16 30.72
N PRO A 920 -21.27 7.73 29.49
CA PRO A 920 -21.52 8.67 28.40
C PRO A 920 -22.65 9.66 28.71
N ALA A 921 -23.70 9.21 29.41
CA ALA A 921 -24.81 10.08 29.80
C ALA A 921 -24.39 11.10 30.86
N ALA A 922 -23.61 10.68 31.86
CA ALA A 922 -23.06 11.55 32.89
C ALA A 922 -22.09 12.59 32.29
N ARG A 923 -21.21 12.17 31.38
CA ARG A 923 -20.24 13.07 30.73
C ARG A 923 -20.87 14.03 29.73
N LYS A 924 -21.95 13.63 29.06
CA LYS A 924 -22.79 14.56 28.29
C LYS A 924 -23.34 15.67 29.18
N ALA A 925 -23.90 15.33 30.35
CA ALA A 925 -24.44 16.33 31.28
C ALA A 925 -23.34 17.25 31.81
N SER A 926 -22.20 16.66 32.23
CA SER A 926 -21.02 17.39 32.69
C SER A 926 -20.48 18.35 31.63
N PHE A 927 -20.45 17.96 30.35
CA PHE A 927 -20.04 18.85 29.25
C PHE A 927 -20.84 20.15 29.23
N PHE A 928 -22.18 20.07 29.27
CA PHE A 928 -23.02 21.27 29.24
C PHE A 928 -22.94 22.09 30.54
N GLU A 929 -22.72 21.45 31.69
CA GLU A 929 -22.46 22.15 32.95
C GLU A 929 -21.13 22.93 32.89
N GLN A 930 -20.08 22.33 32.35
CA GLN A 930 -18.75 22.93 32.25
C GLN A 930 -18.71 24.11 31.28
N LEU A 931 -19.63 24.18 30.31
CA LEU A 931 -19.75 25.35 29.45
C LEU A 931 -20.14 26.61 30.23
N GLU A 932 -20.83 26.48 31.36
CA GLU A 932 -21.24 27.60 32.24
C GLU A 932 -20.13 28.03 33.22
N LYS A 933 -18.96 27.38 33.21
CA LYS A 933 -17.86 27.71 34.13
C LYS A 933 -16.80 28.55 33.41
N PRO A 934 -16.12 29.47 34.13
CA PRO A 934 -14.94 30.14 33.61
C PRO A 934 -13.86 29.13 33.20
N MET A 935 -13.06 29.49 32.19
CA MET A 935 -11.96 28.65 31.73
C MET A 935 -10.72 28.78 32.63
N PRO A 936 -9.97 27.69 32.85
CA PRO A 936 -8.74 27.71 33.63
C PRO A 936 -7.65 28.61 33.01
N ILE A 937 -6.71 29.02 33.86
CA ILE A 937 -5.61 29.95 33.55
C ILE A 937 -4.27 29.38 34.04
N TYR A 938 -3.15 29.97 33.59
CA TYR A 938 -1.84 29.76 34.22
C TYR A 938 -1.46 30.93 35.13
N LEU A 939 -0.77 30.59 36.22
CA LEU A 939 -0.19 31.53 37.17
C LEU A 939 1.22 31.94 36.73
N GLY A 940 1.53 33.24 36.79
CA GLY A 940 2.85 33.76 36.47
C GLY A 940 3.84 33.65 37.63
N VAL A 941 5.14 33.71 37.34
CA VAL A 941 6.16 33.75 38.41
C VAL A 941 6.12 35.12 39.11
N PRO A 942 5.94 35.18 40.45
CA PRO A 942 5.97 36.44 41.18
C PRO A 942 7.31 37.16 41.01
N SER A 943 7.30 38.48 40.86
CA SER A 943 8.52 39.26 40.63
C SER A 943 8.55 40.55 41.44
N ALA A 944 9.76 41.01 41.78
CA ALA A 944 9.93 42.29 42.48
C ALA A 944 9.84 43.46 41.49
N ALA A 945 8.79 44.28 41.60
CA ALA A 945 8.58 45.46 40.77
C ALA A 945 8.33 46.69 41.65
N SER A 946 9.07 47.78 41.42
CA SER A 946 8.87 49.06 42.14
C SER A 946 8.93 48.97 43.67
N GLY A 947 9.71 48.02 44.22
CA GLY A 947 9.83 47.81 45.67
C GLY A 947 8.68 47.02 46.31
N ARG A 948 7.77 46.46 45.50
CA ARG A 948 6.69 45.55 45.91
C ARG A 948 6.88 44.18 45.26
N LEU A 949 6.26 43.15 45.82
CA LEU A 949 6.17 41.83 45.20
C LEU A 949 4.88 41.78 44.36
N GLN A 950 5.04 41.62 43.05
CA GLN A 950 3.95 41.62 42.07
C GLN A 950 3.60 40.19 41.66
N PHE A 951 2.31 39.88 41.69
CA PHE A 951 1.70 38.66 41.18
C PHE A 951 0.97 38.96 39.87
N GLN A 952 1.03 38.03 38.93
CA GLN A 952 0.36 38.15 37.62
C GLN A 952 -0.17 36.79 37.17
N TRP A 953 -1.27 36.77 36.44
CA TRP A 953 -1.90 35.56 35.90
C TRP A 953 -2.55 35.83 34.54
N ASP A 954 -2.92 34.78 33.82
CA ASP A 954 -3.61 34.93 32.53
C ASP A 954 -5.05 35.42 32.71
N LEU A 955 -5.58 36.09 31.68
CA LEU A 955 -7.01 36.42 31.63
C LEU A 955 -7.82 35.15 31.32
N SER A 956 -8.80 34.85 32.19
CA SER A 956 -9.77 33.76 31.97
C SER A 956 -10.78 34.12 30.87
N TYR A 957 -11.51 33.12 30.41
CA TYR A 957 -12.53 33.24 29.35
C TYR A 957 -13.83 32.60 29.80
N ASP A 958 -14.95 33.19 29.39
CA ASP A 958 -16.29 32.71 29.71
C ASP A 958 -17.12 32.62 28.42
N PHE A 959 -17.80 31.49 28.19
CA PHE A 959 -18.55 31.26 26.95
C PHE A 959 -19.83 32.10 26.89
N GLN A 960 -20.43 32.41 28.04
CA GLN A 960 -21.65 33.20 28.21
C GLN A 960 -21.35 34.71 28.14
N LYS A 961 -20.07 35.08 28.24
CA LYS A 961 -19.56 36.45 28.32
C LYS A 961 -20.02 37.15 29.60
N ASP A 962 -20.14 36.39 30.68
CA ASP A 962 -20.37 36.92 32.02
C ASP A 962 -19.12 37.68 32.51
N ASP A 963 -19.32 38.65 33.42
CA ASP A 963 -18.20 39.36 34.05
C ASP A 963 -17.42 38.41 34.96
N LEU A 964 -16.08 38.45 34.84
CA LEU A 964 -15.17 37.59 35.60
C LEU A 964 -14.44 38.35 36.71
N TYR A 965 -14.35 37.70 37.86
CA TYR A 965 -13.68 38.19 39.06
C TYR A 965 -12.63 37.18 39.54
N TYR A 966 -11.56 37.69 40.13
CA TYR A 966 -10.46 36.88 40.64
C TYR A 966 -10.30 37.07 42.14
N ASP A 967 -10.21 35.97 42.88
CA ASP A 967 -9.82 35.97 44.28
C ASP A 967 -8.39 35.47 44.43
N TRP A 968 -7.53 36.37 44.87
CA TRP A 968 -6.12 36.10 45.11
C TRP A 968 -5.88 35.76 46.57
N ALA A 969 -5.07 34.75 46.83
CA ALA A 969 -4.63 34.40 48.18
C ALA A 969 -3.18 33.91 48.19
N ILE A 970 -2.49 34.18 49.30
CA ILE A 970 -1.15 33.65 49.62
C ILE A 970 -1.16 33.00 51.00
N ALA A 971 -0.48 31.87 51.15
CA ALA A 971 -0.36 31.08 52.36
C ALA A 971 1.07 30.60 52.60
N SER A 972 1.36 30.19 53.84
CA SER A 972 2.63 29.54 54.20
C SER A 972 2.62 28.01 54.03
N ASP A 973 1.48 27.44 53.61
CA ASP A 973 1.30 26.02 53.35
C ASP A 973 0.44 25.80 52.08
N PRO A 974 0.65 24.68 51.36
CA PRO A 974 -0.04 24.42 50.09
C PRO A 974 -1.54 24.09 50.24
N ALA A 975 -1.98 23.70 51.44
CA ALA A 975 -3.39 23.42 51.74
C ALA A 975 -4.21 24.70 52.02
N PHE A 976 -3.56 25.87 52.07
CA PHE A 976 -4.16 27.16 52.42
C PHE A 976 -4.83 27.15 53.80
N LEU A 977 -4.30 26.39 54.76
CA LEU A 977 -4.76 26.41 56.14
C LEU A 977 -4.27 27.66 56.89
N ASN A 978 -3.11 28.20 56.51
CA ASN A 978 -2.51 29.41 57.08
C ASN A 978 -2.38 30.51 56.01
N ILE A 979 -3.49 31.16 55.70
CA ILE A 979 -3.54 32.29 54.77
C ILE A 979 -2.87 33.51 55.42
N LEU A 980 -1.90 34.09 54.71
CA LEU A 980 -1.18 35.29 55.14
C LEU A 980 -1.89 36.56 54.67
N GLN A 981 -2.36 36.57 53.42
CA GLN A 981 -3.09 37.67 52.82
C GLN A 981 -4.02 37.16 51.72
N SER A 982 -5.16 37.84 51.52
CA SER A 982 -6.07 37.59 50.41
C SER A 982 -6.72 38.89 49.91
N ALA A 983 -7.22 38.85 48.69
CA ALA A 983 -8.03 39.90 48.07
C ALA A 983 -9.07 39.26 47.16
N GLU A 984 -10.32 39.69 47.27
CA GLU A 984 -11.46 39.12 46.53
C GLU A 984 -12.05 40.12 45.55
N GLY A 985 -12.70 39.62 44.49
CA GLY A 985 -13.45 40.45 43.55
C GLY A 985 -12.57 41.32 42.65
N LEU A 986 -11.32 40.91 42.41
CA LEU A 986 -10.40 41.64 41.53
C LEU A 986 -10.84 41.52 40.08
N THR A 987 -10.72 42.61 39.31
CA THR A 987 -11.05 42.63 37.87
C THR A 987 -9.81 42.71 36.97
N GLY A 988 -8.64 42.96 37.56
CA GLY A 988 -7.35 42.95 36.87
C GLY A 988 -6.66 41.59 36.98
N THR A 989 -5.59 41.41 36.21
CA THR A 989 -4.76 40.20 36.21
C THR A 989 -3.44 40.36 36.96
N THR A 990 -3.34 41.41 37.78
CA THR A 990 -2.15 41.70 38.60
C THR A 990 -2.55 42.12 40.00
N TYR A 991 -1.70 41.79 40.98
CA TYR A 991 -1.87 42.23 42.36
C TYR A 991 -0.51 42.39 43.07
N ASP A 992 -0.31 43.50 43.75
CA ASP A 992 0.97 43.84 44.38
C ASP A 992 0.86 43.85 45.91
N ILE A 993 1.82 43.22 46.59
CA ILE A 993 1.94 43.24 48.05
C ILE A 993 3.30 43.79 48.49
N ASP A 994 3.43 44.06 49.79
CA ASP A 994 4.72 44.43 50.37
C ASP A 994 5.66 43.20 50.41
N PRO A 995 7.00 43.39 50.35
CA PRO A 995 7.95 42.28 50.37
C PRO A 995 7.78 41.37 51.59
N LEU A 996 7.89 40.06 51.37
CA LEU A 996 7.80 39.04 52.42
C LEU A 996 9.19 38.72 53.00
N PRO A 997 9.27 38.21 54.24
CA PRO A 997 10.50 37.63 54.77
C PRO A 997 10.97 36.42 53.95
N PRO A 998 12.26 36.07 53.97
CA PRO A 998 12.77 34.87 53.32
C PRO A 998 12.03 33.61 53.77
N GLY A 999 11.62 32.78 52.80
CA GLY A 999 10.79 31.60 53.06
C GLY A 999 10.13 31.02 51.81
N ASP A 1000 9.47 29.88 51.97
CA ASP A 1000 8.64 29.25 50.95
C ASP A 1000 7.18 29.68 51.13
N TYR A 1001 6.53 30.07 50.04
CA TYR A 1001 5.15 30.54 50.04
C TYR A 1001 4.37 29.92 48.88
N PHE A 1002 3.06 29.86 49.06
CA PHE A 1002 2.12 29.30 48.10
C PHE A 1002 1.05 30.32 47.80
N TRP A 1003 0.69 30.47 46.53
CA TRP A 1003 -0.36 31.40 46.12
C TRP A 1003 -1.28 30.78 45.08
N ARG A 1004 -2.52 31.27 45.04
CA ARG A 1004 -3.57 30.77 44.14
C ARG A 1004 -4.49 31.88 43.68
N ILE A 1005 -5.21 31.59 42.61
CA ILE A 1005 -6.34 32.37 42.11
C ILE A 1005 -7.58 31.47 42.11
N LEU A 1006 -8.73 32.00 42.53
CA LEU A 1006 -10.04 31.43 42.25
C LEU A 1006 -10.75 32.36 41.26
N ILE A 1007 -11.24 31.80 40.16
CA ILE A 1007 -11.94 32.55 39.12
C ILE A 1007 -13.43 32.38 39.38
N ARG A 1008 -14.19 33.48 39.40
CA ARG A 1008 -15.65 33.47 39.62
C ARG A 1008 -16.35 34.28 38.53
N ASP A 1009 -17.45 33.75 38.01
CA ASP A 1009 -18.36 34.53 37.18
C ASP A 1009 -19.43 35.27 38.02
N SER A 1010 -20.23 36.10 37.36
CA SER A 1010 -21.34 36.82 38.01
C SER A 1010 -22.50 35.95 38.51
N LYS A 1011 -22.55 34.66 38.12
CA LYS A 1011 -23.56 33.68 38.52
C LYS A 1011 -23.10 32.78 39.67
N GLY A 1012 -21.84 32.91 40.10
CA GLY A 1012 -21.24 32.14 41.18
C GLY A 1012 -20.63 30.81 40.74
N ASN A 1013 -20.44 30.58 39.44
CA ASN A 1013 -19.64 29.46 38.96
C ASN A 1013 -18.16 29.76 39.17
N GLU A 1014 -17.39 28.74 39.54
CA GLU A 1014 -15.98 28.89 39.90
C GLU A 1014 -15.07 27.95 39.12
N GLN A 1015 -13.82 28.39 38.90
CA GLN A 1015 -12.76 27.58 38.30
C GLN A 1015 -11.40 27.88 38.93
N ILE A 1016 -10.51 26.88 38.93
CA ILE A 1016 -9.14 26.99 39.42
C ILE A 1016 -8.10 26.98 38.27
N PRO A 1017 -6.88 27.51 38.49
CA PRO A 1017 -5.76 27.44 37.54
C PRO A 1017 -5.32 26.01 37.20
N PHE A 1018 -4.60 25.87 36.08
CA PHE A 1018 -3.96 24.63 35.66
C PHE A 1018 -2.79 24.21 36.57
N ASP A 1019 -2.14 25.18 37.22
CA ASP A 1019 -0.99 24.95 38.07
C ASP A 1019 -1.28 23.95 39.19
N SER A 1020 -0.31 23.09 39.49
CA SER A 1020 -0.40 22.15 40.60
C SER A 1020 0.91 22.04 41.33
N TYR A 1021 0.86 21.83 42.65
CA TYR A 1021 2.01 21.53 43.48
C TYR A 1021 1.90 20.11 44.05
N GLU A 1022 2.97 19.33 43.91
CA GLU A 1022 3.13 18.02 44.57
C GLU A 1022 4.13 18.20 45.72
N ASP A 1023 3.73 17.82 46.94
CA ASP A 1023 4.61 17.91 48.10
C ASP A 1023 5.55 16.70 48.25
N GLU A 1024 6.41 16.71 49.27
CA GLU A 1024 7.38 15.62 49.50
C GLU A 1024 6.71 14.28 49.87
N SER A 1025 5.45 14.31 50.31
CA SER A 1025 4.66 13.11 50.63
C SER A 1025 3.95 12.53 49.41
N GLY A 1026 3.92 13.27 48.30
CA GLY A 1026 3.19 12.92 47.08
C GLY A 1026 1.75 13.45 47.04
N ASP A 1027 1.37 14.34 47.97
CA ASP A 1027 0.03 14.94 47.98
C ASP A 1027 -0.06 16.03 46.90
N HIS A 1028 -1.15 16.03 46.12
CA HIS A 1028 -1.37 16.97 45.03
C HIS A 1028 -2.32 18.10 45.40
N TYR A 1029 -1.88 19.34 45.16
CA TYR A 1029 -2.64 20.56 45.38
C TYR A 1029 -2.86 21.29 44.05
N HIS A 1030 -4.08 21.21 43.52
CA HIS A 1030 -4.46 21.85 42.26
C HIS A 1030 -4.81 23.33 42.42
N GLY A 1031 -4.52 24.13 41.38
CA GLY A 1031 -4.69 25.58 41.37
C GLY A 1031 -3.66 26.35 42.20
N VAL A 1032 -2.56 25.72 42.60
CA VAL A 1032 -1.58 26.28 43.56
C VAL A 1032 -0.19 26.37 42.93
N SER A 1033 0.45 27.52 43.11
CA SER A 1033 1.84 27.75 42.70
C SER A 1033 2.75 28.05 43.90
N ARG A 1034 3.92 27.42 43.94
CA ARG A 1034 4.97 27.65 44.95
C ARG A 1034 5.97 28.68 44.43
N PHE A 1035 6.38 29.60 45.30
CA PHE A 1035 7.55 30.44 45.06
C PHE A 1035 8.36 30.62 46.35
N LYS A 1036 9.64 30.98 46.18
CA LYS A 1036 10.57 31.19 47.29
C LYS A 1036 11.04 32.64 47.31
N VAL A 1037 11.07 33.22 48.50
CA VAL A 1037 11.70 34.52 48.75
C VAL A 1037 13.06 34.26 49.37
N GLU A 1038 14.11 34.81 48.75
CA GLU A 1038 15.50 34.67 49.20
C GLU A 1038 15.91 35.67 50.29
#